data_AF-A0A8H5L052-F1
#
_entry.id   AF-A0A8H5L052-F1
#
_cell.length_a   1.000
_cell.length_b   1.000
_cell.length_c   1.000
_cell.angle_alpha   90.00
_cell.angle_beta   90.00
_cell.angle_gamma   90.00
#
_symmetry.space_group_name_H-M   'P 1'
#
loop_
_entity.id
_entity.type
_entity.pdbx_description
1 polymer ?
#
loop_
_entity_poly.entity_id
_entity_poly.type
_entity_poly.pdbx_seq_one_letter_code
_entity_poly.pdbx_strand_id
1 'polypeptide(L)'
;MERQQDNASDADSDLEELEGDIAKLDETVRTFLADQRGENDASPAARGLPRGKGARGPRKAAKPRGDITARLSKVNQAFLSGDYSLALDLVFEVIRINAETHQAWTTLSSIFREQGDMSKSLSAMVYAAHLRPKDVHGWLQCASFALENVADDEAGNLNTARLCYSAALRADHTNIKARLGKGLVCHRQGHLAAAISDYKVVLEHQPYDIDIVRKLAEACVDNKQAEAAVPSAIAAYKRFFDHERAKPQMEIMEAPWHDIGIYVELFASTGRYQEAIQESKSLSRWLLGREAEDYWDQWTSDDREWDMDDERRVAVPSFTADVWSPDTYGQSFPWDLRARLAIYRFRLGDEDEAMRHLLWFEPESILTREFAGDFPFLTFDLAEELAHRGHTPLAISYYQILRDLPGDADATILLQLGRCYSAVGETATAEEYFLAAIDADEDNIDARIELANMYEKAREEEEALILAAEAMALRQARDQHLEGHQDSITDLEQPSRRAPRRTQAVPRRTDAFGKRLIPRRYRPKRLAGADKRRQEEQARAMKLTEQYEIVQDLRKKIKEGQHNLIPTWMASSKELVDEFRSIKKFYTWDKYLHFLGPKNHLQQHEANKPQNELSQMYERLARTLAPQPGSEGRDDGISKPDAHQGISFNNWLDLFLDYAIGLAIAHRRDEAYQVCEAARDSTAFQAPEHGFMIHVAWSVCAIYTSDEEKCIATARQLMRDGATSDSYRMFALLSNLCQSPVSWYTSGPAQKYILRQIKAMDEAYDGDETNSEREKNGEPVLDACVLMLYGHILFTSTSYTYALGYFLRSLSLDPENPMVNLSLGLAYVHYGLKRQSTNRQYLLLQGQTYLSRYVELGQPGVTERGTWTKAEAYYNIGRLYQL
;
A
#
# COMPACT_ATOMS: atom_id res chain seq x y z
N MET A 1 27.56 31.89 39.32
CA MET A 1 26.34 31.30 38.75
C MET A 1 26.19 31.90 37.37
N GLU A 2 26.77 31.43 36.25
CA GLU A 2 26.90 30.05 35.72
C GLU A 2 25.59 29.28 35.86
N ARG A 3 24.92 28.72 34.83
CA ARG A 3 25.25 28.35 33.42
C ARG A 3 23.93 28.04 32.65
N GLN A 4 23.97 28.20 31.31
CA GLN A 4 23.48 27.33 30.20
C GLN A 4 22.04 26.76 30.18
N GLN A 5 21.35 26.42 29.07
CA GLN A 5 21.55 26.44 27.60
C GLN A 5 20.21 26.05 26.93
N ASP A 6 19.80 26.79 25.90
CA ASP A 6 19.52 26.36 24.51
C ASP A 6 19.06 24.92 24.16
N ASN A 7 17.98 24.86 23.36
CA ASN A 7 17.80 23.94 22.22
C ASN A 7 16.57 24.36 21.39
N ALA A 8 16.81 25.07 20.28
CA ALA A 8 15.92 25.15 19.12
C ALA A 8 16.60 24.41 17.95
N SER A 9 15.80 23.69 17.17
CA SER A 9 16.19 22.57 16.30
C SER A 9 16.24 22.99 14.82
N ASP A 10 17.43 22.89 14.20
CA ASP A 10 17.83 22.54 12.81
C ASP A 10 17.01 22.89 11.55
N ALA A 11 15.85 23.56 11.63
CA ALA A 11 15.05 23.93 10.43
C ALA A 11 15.24 25.39 9.96
N ASP A 12 15.85 26.24 10.79
CA ASP A 12 16.23 27.62 10.41
C ASP A 12 17.67 27.72 9.88
N SER A 13 18.49 26.67 10.04
CA SER A 13 19.89 26.65 9.57
C SER A 13 20.00 26.66 8.04
N ASP A 14 19.12 25.96 7.34
CA ASP A 14 19.15 25.90 5.86
C ASP A 14 18.59 27.18 5.22
N LEU A 15 17.71 27.90 5.92
CA LEU A 15 17.16 29.18 5.46
C LEU A 15 18.13 30.33 5.75
N GLU A 16 18.83 30.30 6.89
CA GLU A 16 19.93 31.23 7.20
C GLU A 16 21.18 30.98 6.34
N GLU A 17 21.46 29.74 5.94
CA GLU A 17 22.53 29.42 4.99
C GLU A 17 22.19 29.92 3.57
N LEU A 18 20.92 29.77 3.15
CA LEU A 18 20.44 30.32 1.87
C LEU A 18 20.42 31.86 1.88
N GLU A 19 19.97 32.50 2.96
CA GLU A 19 20.01 33.96 3.10
C GLU A 19 21.45 34.49 3.20
N GLY A 20 22.35 33.74 3.85
CA GLY A 20 23.78 34.03 3.93
C GLY A 20 24.49 33.90 2.58
N ASP A 21 24.13 32.92 1.77
CA ASP A 21 24.69 32.74 0.42
C ASP A 21 24.10 33.73 -0.58
N ILE A 22 22.83 34.12 -0.44
CA ILE A 22 22.23 35.24 -1.19
C ILE A 22 22.92 36.57 -0.81
N ALA A 23 23.24 36.79 0.46
CA ALA A 23 23.97 37.98 0.90
C ALA A 23 25.42 38.00 0.39
N LYS A 24 26.12 36.86 0.38
CA LYS A 24 27.47 36.73 -0.23
C LYS A 24 27.43 36.95 -1.74
N LEU A 25 26.37 36.50 -2.42
CA LEU A 25 26.17 36.71 -3.86
C LEU A 25 25.91 38.21 -4.15
N ASP A 26 25.11 38.87 -3.34
CA ASP A 26 24.86 40.31 -3.45
C ASP A 26 26.10 41.16 -3.11
N GLU A 27 26.93 40.72 -2.16
CA GLU A 27 28.18 41.38 -1.79
C GLU A 27 29.28 41.18 -2.85
N THR A 28 29.35 40.00 -3.47
CA THR A 28 30.24 39.73 -4.61
C THR A 28 29.80 40.49 -5.87
N VAL A 29 28.50 40.64 -6.10
CA VAL A 29 27.96 41.48 -7.19
C VAL A 29 28.21 42.97 -6.94
N ARG A 30 28.10 43.44 -5.68
CA ARG A 30 28.41 44.84 -5.33
C ARG A 30 29.90 45.17 -5.42
N THR A 31 30.78 44.28 -4.97
CA THR A 31 32.24 44.44 -5.08
C THR A 31 32.69 44.38 -6.54
N PHE A 32 32.11 43.49 -7.36
CA PHE A 32 32.35 43.42 -8.80
C PHE A 32 31.89 44.68 -9.57
N LEU A 33 30.77 45.30 -9.15
CA LEU A 33 30.28 46.55 -9.73
C LEU A 33 31.04 47.79 -9.23
N ALA A 34 31.66 47.72 -8.04
CA ALA A 34 32.49 48.79 -7.47
C ALA A 34 33.89 48.82 -8.08
N ASP A 35 34.50 47.67 -8.39
CA ASP A 35 35.82 47.57 -9.05
C ASP A 35 35.81 48.04 -10.51
N GLN A 36 34.65 48.04 -11.18
CA GLN A 36 34.51 48.52 -12.56
C GLN A 36 34.31 50.04 -12.70
N ARG A 37 34.29 50.80 -11.59
CA ARG A 37 34.12 52.27 -11.61
C ARG A 37 35.07 52.98 -10.65
N GLY A 38 36.37 52.73 -10.79
CA GLY A 38 37.37 53.47 -10.02
C GLY A 38 37.52 54.92 -10.50
N GLU A 39 36.95 55.88 -9.77
CA GLU A 39 37.51 57.23 -9.61
C GLU A 39 37.09 57.83 -8.26
N ASN A 40 38.08 58.43 -7.59
CA ASN A 40 38.07 58.98 -6.24
C ASN A 40 37.27 60.29 -6.10
N ASP A 41 36.89 60.51 -4.84
CA ASP A 41 36.84 61.77 -4.10
C ASP A 41 35.52 62.57 -3.95
N ALA A 42 35.37 63.10 -2.73
CA ALA A 42 34.41 64.07 -2.18
C ALA A 42 33.09 63.57 -1.51
N SER A 43 33.01 63.91 -0.21
CA SER A 43 31.92 63.73 0.77
C SER A 43 30.78 64.79 0.63
N PRO A 44 29.75 64.86 1.52
CA PRO A 44 28.36 64.55 1.17
C PRO A 44 27.37 65.72 1.33
N ALA A 45 26.23 65.74 0.61
CA ALA A 45 25.07 66.53 1.03
C ALA A 45 23.71 66.15 0.41
N ALA A 46 22.76 65.93 1.32
CA ALA A 46 21.37 66.42 1.34
C ALA A 46 20.29 65.84 0.38
N ARG A 47 19.39 65.10 1.06
CA ARG A 47 17.99 64.74 0.79
C ARG A 47 17.17 65.75 -0.05
N GLY A 48 16.35 65.19 -0.95
CA GLY A 48 15.13 65.81 -1.49
C GLY A 48 14.13 64.73 -1.94
N LEU A 49 12.95 64.70 -1.30
CA LEU A 49 11.84 63.74 -1.45
C LEU A 49 11.14 63.79 -2.83
N PRO A 50 10.39 62.74 -3.21
CA PRO A 50 10.11 62.41 -4.61
C PRO A 50 8.86 63.10 -5.18
N ARG A 51 8.97 63.55 -6.44
CA ARG A 51 7.83 63.92 -7.29
C ARG A 51 7.22 62.67 -7.94
N GLY A 52 5.89 62.62 -7.93
CA GLY A 52 5.06 61.49 -8.37
C GLY A 52 5.37 60.97 -9.78
N LYS A 53 5.29 59.63 -9.92
CA LYS A 53 5.35 58.93 -11.19
C LYS A 53 3.97 58.38 -11.53
N GLY A 54 3.39 58.85 -12.63
CA GLY A 54 2.33 58.15 -13.33
C GLY A 54 2.79 56.75 -13.78
N ALA A 55 1.82 55.88 -14.00
CA ALA A 55 1.99 54.49 -14.42
C ALA A 55 2.91 54.40 -15.64
N ARG A 56 4.19 54.07 -15.41
CA ARG A 56 5.12 53.69 -16.46
C ARG A 56 4.82 52.24 -16.81
N GLY A 57 4.29 52.01 -18.01
CA GLY A 57 4.26 50.67 -18.61
C GLY A 57 5.68 50.06 -18.66
N PRO A 58 5.80 48.72 -18.77
CA PRO A 58 7.09 48.05 -18.65
C PRO A 58 8.05 48.57 -19.71
N ARG A 59 9.28 48.91 -19.31
CA ARG A 59 10.35 49.20 -20.26
C ARG A 59 10.54 47.96 -21.14
N LYS A 60 10.61 48.14 -22.47
CA LYS A 60 11.06 47.08 -23.39
C LYS A 60 12.36 46.48 -22.82
N ALA A 61 12.43 45.15 -22.75
CA ALA A 61 13.63 44.44 -22.32
C ALA A 61 14.85 45.05 -23.04
N ALA A 62 15.88 45.40 -22.27
CA ALA A 62 17.09 45.98 -22.84
C ALA A 62 17.64 45.01 -23.89
N LYS A 63 18.02 45.52 -25.07
CA LYS A 63 18.67 44.68 -26.07
C LYS A 63 19.92 44.06 -25.43
N PRO A 64 20.14 42.74 -25.57
CA PRO A 64 21.32 42.10 -25.01
C PRO A 64 22.59 42.78 -25.54
N ARG A 65 23.62 42.89 -24.70
CA ARG A 65 24.91 43.45 -25.12
C ARG A 65 25.47 42.64 -26.31
N GLY A 66 26.29 43.30 -27.14
CA GLY A 66 26.82 42.73 -28.39
C GLY A 66 27.59 41.41 -28.20
N ASP A 67 28.26 41.26 -27.06
CA ASP A 67 28.94 40.04 -26.62
C ASP A 67 27.97 38.86 -26.38
N ILE A 68 26.84 39.09 -25.70
CA ILE A 68 25.77 38.10 -25.49
C ILE A 68 25.16 37.70 -26.83
N THR A 69 24.91 38.66 -27.72
CA THR A 69 24.36 38.35 -29.05
C THR A 69 25.33 37.54 -29.91
N ALA A 70 26.64 37.80 -29.82
CA ALA A 70 27.66 37.03 -30.53
C ALA A 70 27.76 35.59 -29.99
N ARG A 71 27.66 35.41 -28.66
CA ARG A 71 27.64 34.08 -28.04
C ARG A 71 26.37 33.29 -28.37
N LEU A 72 25.20 33.93 -28.36
CA LEU A 72 23.94 33.31 -28.82
C LEU A 72 24.01 32.89 -30.30
N SER A 73 24.71 33.65 -31.16
CA SER A 73 24.93 33.23 -32.55
C SER A 73 25.80 31.97 -32.65
N LYS A 74 26.83 31.84 -31.79
CA LYS A 74 27.67 30.63 -31.72
C LYS A 74 26.89 29.42 -31.19
N VAL A 75 26.04 29.63 -30.17
CA VAL A 75 25.10 28.62 -29.68
C VAL A 75 24.24 28.11 -30.84
N ASN A 76 23.59 29.01 -31.57
CA ASN A 76 22.71 28.62 -32.67
C ASN A 76 23.47 27.87 -33.78
N GLN A 77 24.71 28.27 -34.06
CA GLN A 77 25.55 27.56 -35.01
C GLN A 77 25.88 26.13 -34.54
N ALA A 78 26.28 25.97 -33.27
CA ALA A 78 26.56 24.66 -32.67
C ALA A 78 25.32 23.75 -32.65
N PHE A 79 24.16 24.32 -32.30
CA PHE A 79 22.87 23.62 -32.32
C PHE A 79 22.49 23.16 -33.74
N LEU A 80 22.62 24.03 -34.75
CA LEU A 80 22.33 23.68 -36.14
C LEU A 80 23.32 22.65 -36.71
N SER A 81 24.55 22.58 -36.20
CA SER A 81 25.52 21.53 -36.55
C SER A 81 25.28 20.19 -35.85
N GLY A 82 24.29 20.10 -34.95
CA GLY A 82 23.98 18.88 -34.19
C GLY A 82 24.94 18.59 -33.03
N ASP A 83 25.86 19.50 -32.73
CA ASP A 83 26.77 19.37 -31.57
C ASP A 83 26.08 19.93 -30.32
N TYR A 84 25.19 19.11 -29.75
CA TYR A 84 24.41 19.49 -28.57
C TYR A 84 25.27 19.68 -27.32
N SER A 85 26.42 19.01 -27.22
CA SER A 85 27.34 19.15 -26.08
C SER A 85 27.97 20.54 -26.04
N LEU A 86 28.54 20.98 -27.16
CA LEU A 86 29.12 22.31 -27.31
C LEU A 86 28.04 23.40 -27.21
N ALA A 87 26.85 23.17 -27.78
CA ALA A 87 25.74 24.12 -27.68
C ALA A 87 25.31 24.34 -26.22
N LEU A 88 25.25 23.28 -25.42
CA LEU A 88 24.84 23.32 -24.02
C LEU A 88 25.86 24.09 -23.15
N ASP A 89 27.15 23.83 -23.33
CA ASP A 89 28.22 24.59 -22.65
C ASP A 89 28.14 26.09 -22.98
N LEU A 90 28.00 26.43 -24.26
CA LEU A 90 27.89 27.81 -24.71
C LEU A 90 26.62 28.50 -24.19
N VAL A 91 25.50 27.79 -24.07
CA VAL A 91 24.26 28.34 -23.49
C VAL A 91 24.40 28.59 -22.00
N PHE A 92 25.03 27.68 -21.25
CA PHE A 92 25.29 27.90 -19.83
C PHE A 92 26.24 29.06 -19.57
N GLU A 93 27.23 29.28 -20.45
CA GLU A 93 28.04 30.51 -20.38
C GLU A 93 27.19 31.77 -20.58
N VAL A 94 26.24 31.76 -21.52
CA VAL A 94 25.33 32.90 -21.75
C VAL A 94 24.45 33.15 -20.52
N ILE A 95 23.87 32.10 -19.92
CA ILE A 95 23.02 32.18 -18.73
C ILE A 95 23.85 32.66 -17.52
N ARG A 96 25.09 32.18 -17.38
CA ARG A 96 26.02 32.61 -16.32
C ARG A 96 26.37 34.10 -16.42
N ILE A 97 26.48 34.64 -17.65
CA ILE A 97 26.75 36.07 -17.87
C ILE A 97 25.48 36.90 -17.62
N ASN A 98 24.32 36.44 -18.10
CA ASN A 98 23.05 37.11 -17.90
C ASN A 98 21.87 36.12 -17.90
N ALA A 99 21.40 35.77 -16.71
CA ALA A 99 20.28 34.85 -16.50
C ALA A 99 18.93 35.41 -16.99
N GLU A 100 18.79 36.73 -17.20
CA GLU A 100 17.54 37.33 -17.72
C GLU A 100 17.40 37.22 -19.25
N THR A 101 18.33 36.54 -19.92
CA THR A 101 18.33 36.40 -21.39
C THR A 101 17.31 35.35 -21.83
N HIS A 102 16.07 35.77 -22.11
CA HIS A 102 14.99 34.88 -22.57
C HIS A 102 15.40 33.94 -23.73
N GLN A 103 16.13 34.46 -24.72
CA GLN A 103 16.55 33.68 -25.88
C GLN A 103 17.51 32.53 -25.53
N ALA A 104 18.29 32.67 -24.45
CA ALA A 104 19.17 31.60 -23.96
C ALA A 104 18.36 30.43 -23.39
N TRP A 105 17.32 30.72 -22.60
CA TRP A 105 16.44 29.71 -22.02
C TRP A 105 15.57 28.99 -23.07
N THR A 106 15.10 29.71 -24.10
CA THR A 106 14.37 29.06 -25.22
C THR A 106 15.27 28.11 -26.01
N THR A 107 16.53 28.50 -26.23
CA THR A 107 17.49 27.63 -26.91
C THR A 107 17.91 26.47 -26.02
N LEU A 108 18.05 26.68 -24.70
CA LEU A 108 18.32 25.61 -23.72
C LEU A 108 17.22 24.54 -23.74
N SER A 109 15.96 24.94 -23.72
CA SER A 109 14.83 24.02 -23.85
C SER A 109 14.89 23.24 -25.15
N SER A 110 15.18 23.91 -26.27
CA SER A 110 15.30 23.25 -27.58
C SER A 110 16.42 22.20 -27.59
N ILE A 111 17.58 22.51 -26.98
CA ILE A 111 18.70 21.56 -26.86
C ILE A 111 18.29 20.34 -26.03
N PHE A 112 17.69 20.53 -24.85
CA PHE A 112 17.25 19.41 -24.01
C PHE A 112 16.19 18.55 -24.70
N ARG A 113 15.29 19.16 -25.47
CA ARG A 113 14.29 18.44 -26.25
C ARG A 113 14.91 17.54 -27.31
N GLU A 114 15.91 18.03 -28.05
CA GLU A 114 16.63 17.21 -29.05
C GLU A 114 17.50 16.11 -28.41
N GLN A 115 17.92 16.28 -27.15
CA GLN A 115 18.63 15.26 -26.36
C GLN A 115 17.71 14.20 -25.73
N GLY A 116 16.39 14.40 -25.74
CA GLY A 116 15.40 13.52 -25.10
C GLY A 116 15.13 13.82 -23.62
N ASP A 117 15.75 14.84 -23.03
CA ASP A 117 15.57 15.25 -21.63
C ASP A 117 14.33 16.15 -21.46
N MET A 118 13.13 15.56 -21.49
CA MET A 118 11.85 16.32 -21.51
C MET A 118 11.59 17.15 -20.24
N SER A 119 11.93 16.63 -19.06
CA SER A 119 11.73 17.31 -17.77
C SER A 119 12.57 18.59 -17.63
N LYS A 120 13.84 18.54 -18.06
CA LYS A 120 14.74 19.70 -18.08
C LYS A 120 14.32 20.70 -19.15
N SER A 121 13.86 20.23 -20.31
CA SER A 121 13.28 21.10 -21.34
C SER A 121 12.09 21.88 -20.79
N LEU A 122 11.12 21.21 -20.14
CA LEU A 122 9.95 21.86 -19.55
C LEU A 122 10.35 22.92 -18.51
N SER A 123 11.31 22.60 -17.64
CA SER A 123 11.83 23.54 -16.65
C SER A 123 12.41 24.80 -17.31
N ALA A 124 13.25 24.63 -18.34
CA ALA A 124 13.81 25.75 -19.09
C ALA A 124 12.74 26.58 -19.82
N MET A 125 11.67 25.96 -20.33
CA MET A 125 10.53 26.68 -20.91
C MET A 125 9.79 27.53 -19.87
N VAL A 126 9.52 26.97 -18.69
CA VAL A 126 8.86 27.69 -17.59
C VAL A 126 9.69 28.90 -17.15
N TYR A 127 11.01 28.76 -17.02
CA TYR A 127 11.91 29.89 -16.76
C TYR A 127 11.85 30.94 -17.88
N ALA A 128 11.87 30.53 -19.16
CA ALA A 128 11.75 31.45 -20.29
C ALA A 128 10.43 32.25 -20.24
N ALA A 129 9.32 31.60 -19.87
CA ALA A 129 8.01 32.23 -19.72
C ALA A 129 7.96 33.21 -18.53
N HIS A 130 8.61 32.89 -17.40
CA HIS A 130 8.73 33.79 -16.26
C HIS A 130 9.44 35.11 -16.59
N LEU A 131 10.41 35.10 -17.52
CA LEU A 131 11.09 36.31 -18.00
C LEU A 131 10.18 37.23 -18.84
N ARG A 132 9.08 36.70 -19.36
CA ARG A 132 8.07 37.44 -20.14
C ARG A 132 6.67 37.16 -19.60
N PRO A 133 6.34 37.62 -18.38
CA PRO A 133 5.11 37.20 -17.69
C PRO A 133 3.83 37.69 -18.37
N LYS A 134 3.89 38.72 -19.23
CA LYS A 134 2.75 39.21 -20.02
C LYS A 134 2.53 38.48 -21.36
N ASP A 135 3.45 37.58 -21.74
CA ASP A 135 3.35 36.81 -22.97
C ASP A 135 2.47 35.57 -22.75
N VAL A 136 1.19 35.73 -23.04
CA VAL A 136 0.19 34.65 -22.90
C VAL A 136 0.56 33.43 -23.75
N HIS A 137 1.14 33.64 -24.94
CA HIS A 137 1.47 32.55 -25.85
C HIS A 137 2.60 31.67 -25.29
N GLY A 138 3.63 32.29 -24.70
CA GLY A 138 4.71 31.55 -24.03
C GLY A 138 4.20 30.64 -22.91
N TRP A 139 3.27 31.13 -22.08
CA TRP A 139 2.64 30.31 -21.04
C TRP A 139 1.80 29.17 -21.60
N LEU A 140 1.04 29.39 -22.67
CA LEU A 140 0.23 28.36 -23.32
C LEU A 140 1.12 27.26 -23.94
N GLN A 141 2.23 27.62 -24.57
CA GLN A 141 3.19 26.65 -25.11
C GLN A 141 3.85 25.80 -24.01
N CYS A 142 4.18 26.40 -22.86
CA CYS A 142 4.68 25.65 -21.70
C CYS A 142 3.62 24.66 -21.19
N ALA A 143 2.37 25.09 -21.10
CA ALA A 143 1.27 24.25 -20.64
C ALA A 143 1.00 23.09 -21.61
N SER A 144 0.98 23.32 -22.93
CA SER A 144 0.81 22.26 -23.92
C SER A 144 1.97 21.26 -23.89
N PHE A 145 3.21 21.75 -23.77
CA PHE A 145 4.40 20.89 -23.67
C PHE A 145 4.36 20.01 -22.42
N ALA A 146 3.91 20.53 -21.28
CA ALA A 146 3.70 19.74 -20.07
C ALA A 146 2.65 18.64 -20.27
N LEU A 147 1.57 18.91 -21.03
CA LEU A 147 0.49 17.95 -21.29
C LEU A 147 0.84 16.89 -22.34
N GLU A 148 1.75 17.17 -23.26
CA GLU A 148 2.23 16.21 -24.26
C GLU A 148 3.20 15.18 -23.65
N ASN A 149 3.96 15.56 -22.61
CA ASN A 149 5.00 14.73 -21.97
C ASN A 149 4.54 14.07 -20.65
N VAL A 150 3.25 13.75 -20.52
CA VAL A 150 2.64 13.27 -19.26
C VAL A 150 3.15 11.88 -18.80
N ALA A 151 3.77 11.09 -19.67
CA ALA A 151 4.11 9.69 -19.40
C ALA A 151 5.20 9.46 -18.32
N ASP A 152 6.11 10.42 -18.10
CA ASP A 152 7.24 10.24 -17.17
C ASP A 152 6.90 10.67 -15.72
N ASP A 153 6.14 11.76 -15.55
CA ASP A 153 5.70 12.31 -14.26
C ASP A 153 4.35 13.04 -14.43
N GLU A 154 3.25 12.29 -14.40
CA GLU A 154 1.90 12.82 -14.63
C GLU A 154 1.51 13.88 -13.59
N ALA A 155 1.79 13.64 -12.31
CA ALA A 155 1.40 14.54 -11.24
C ALA A 155 2.18 15.88 -11.29
N GLY A 156 3.50 15.83 -11.50
CA GLY A 156 4.34 17.01 -11.63
C GLY A 156 4.01 17.83 -12.88
N ASN A 157 3.78 17.18 -14.01
CA ASN A 157 3.47 17.84 -15.28
C ASN A 157 2.08 18.49 -15.26
N LEU A 158 1.06 17.83 -14.69
CA LEU A 158 -0.27 18.44 -14.51
C LEU A 158 -0.21 19.68 -13.60
N ASN A 159 0.60 19.65 -12.54
CA ASN A 159 0.80 20.81 -11.68
C ASN A 159 1.46 21.98 -12.43
N THR A 160 2.50 21.68 -13.20
CA THR A 160 3.19 22.69 -14.03
C THR A 160 2.25 23.29 -15.08
N ALA A 161 1.43 22.46 -15.74
CA ALA A 161 0.43 22.91 -16.70
C ALA A 161 -0.60 23.85 -16.05
N ARG A 162 -1.14 23.49 -14.88
CA ARG A 162 -2.09 24.33 -14.12
C ARG A 162 -1.47 25.69 -13.75
N LEU A 163 -0.21 25.71 -13.33
CA LEU A 163 0.53 26.93 -13.02
C LEU A 163 0.68 27.82 -14.26
N CYS A 164 1.07 27.23 -15.39
CA CYS A 164 1.22 27.93 -16.66
C CYS A 164 -0.11 28.54 -17.14
N TYR A 165 -1.22 27.79 -17.12
CA TYR A 165 -2.53 28.33 -17.46
C TYR A 165 -2.98 29.44 -16.49
N SER A 166 -2.68 29.31 -15.20
CA SER A 166 -2.97 30.35 -14.22
C SER A 166 -2.12 31.61 -14.45
N ALA A 167 -0.87 31.47 -14.86
CA ALA A 167 -0.01 32.58 -15.26
C ALA A 167 -0.51 33.25 -16.56
N ALA A 168 -0.94 32.48 -17.54
CA ALA A 168 -1.59 32.99 -18.75
C ALA A 168 -2.84 33.83 -18.42
N LEU A 169 -3.69 33.37 -17.50
CA LEU A 169 -4.87 34.10 -17.06
C LEU A 169 -4.57 35.35 -16.22
N ARG A 170 -3.43 35.39 -15.53
CA ARG A 170 -2.94 36.62 -14.88
C ARG A 170 -2.47 37.67 -15.90
N ALA A 171 -1.94 37.23 -17.04
CA ALA A 171 -1.55 38.10 -18.13
C ALA A 171 -2.76 38.61 -18.93
N ASP A 172 -3.72 37.74 -19.21
CA ASP A 172 -4.98 38.04 -19.88
C ASP A 172 -6.14 37.21 -19.30
N HIS A 173 -7.00 37.86 -18.51
CA HIS A 173 -8.13 37.21 -17.86
C HIS A 173 -9.28 36.86 -18.82
N THR A 174 -9.27 37.34 -20.05
CA THR A 174 -10.31 37.08 -21.06
C THR A 174 -9.98 35.90 -21.96
N ASN A 175 -8.78 35.32 -21.83
CA ASN A 175 -8.32 34.24 -22.69
C ASN A 175 -9.08 32.93 -22.42
N ILE A 176 -10.03 32.63 -23.30
CA ILE A 176 -10.89 31.44 -23.21
C ILE A 176 -10.06 30.15 -23.30
N LYS A 177 -9.04 30.09 -24.17
CA LYS A 177 -8.19 28.89 -24.34
C LYS A 177 -7.41 28.57 -23.07
N ALA A 178 -6.86 29.59 -22.41
CA ALA A 178 -6.17 29.42 -21.13
C ALA A 178 -7.12 28.96 -20.02
N ARG A 179 -8.35 29.48 -20.01
CA ARG A 179 -9.38 29.08 -19.03
C ARG A 179 -9.87 27.66 -19.25
N LEU A 180 -10.17 27.27 -20.49
CA LEU A 180 -10.54 25.90 -20.84
C LEU A 180 -9.41 24.92 -20.49
N GLY A 181 -8.16 25.24 -20.86
CA GLY A 181 -6.99 24.43 -20.51
C GLY A 181 -6.82 24.26 -19.00
N LYS A 182 -7.00 25.33 -18.22
CA LYS A 182 -7.01 25.26 -16.75
C LYS A 182 -8.13 24.34 -16.23
N GLY A 183 -9.35 24.50 -16.74
CA GLY A 183 -10.50 23.67 -16.36
C GLY A 183 -10.26 22.19 -16.61
N LEU A 184 -9.74 21.84 -17.80
CA LEU A 184 -9.39 20.47 -18.17
C LEU A 184 -8.31 19.86 -17.26
N VAL A 185 -7.25 20.62 -16.94
CA VAL A 185 -6.20 20.15 -16.02
C VAL A 185 -6.73 19.99 -14.61
N CYS A 186 -7.51 20.96 -14.10
CA CYS A 186 -8.17 20.85 -12.80
C CYS A 186 -9.08 19.62 -12.73
N HIS A 187 -9.81 19.32 -13.81
CA HIS A 187 -10.65 18.13 -13.90
C HIS A 187 -9.81 16.85 -13.79
N ARG A 188 -8.73 16.71 -14.56
CA ARG A 188 -7.82 15.55 -14.49
C ARG A 188 -7.14 15.39 -13.12
N GLN A 189 -6.90 16.50 -12.41
CA GLN A 189 -6.33 16.50 -11.05
C GLN A 189 -7.36 16.22 -9.95
N GLY A 190 -8.64 16.06 -10.26
CA GLY A 190 -9.71 15.91 -9.26
C GLY A 190 -10.14 17.21 -8.57
N HIS A 191 -9.64 18.37 -9.00
CA HIS A 191 -10.06 19.69 -8.52
C HIS A 191 -11.38 20.13 -9.19
N LEU A 192 -12.45 19.36 -8.96
CA LEU A 192 -13.71 19.45 -9.70
C LEU A 192 -14.43 20.79 -9.54
N ALA A 193 -14.47 21.36 -8.33
CA ALA A 193 -15.11 22.65 -8.10
C ALA A 193 -14.48 23.80 -8.91
N ALA A 194 -13.14 23.79 -9.04
CA ALA A 194 -12.42 24.77 -9.84
C ALA A 194 -12.69 24.56 -11.35
N ALA A 195 -12.72 23.31 -11.79
CA ALA A 195 -13.04 22.96 -13.18
C ALA A 195 -14.46 23.41 -13.57
N ILE A 196 -15.46 23.13 -12.71
CA ILE A 196 -16.86 23.55 -12.90
C ILE A 196 -16.96 25.08 -13.07
N SER A 197 -16.25 25.84 -12.23
CA SER A 197 -16.22 27.30 -12.32
C SER A 197 -15.62 27.78 -13.64
N ASP A 198 -14.48 27.22 -14.04
CA ASP A 198 -13.81 27.59 -15.29
C ASP A 198 -14.69 27.22 -16.52
N TYR A 199 -15.34 26.06 -16.54
CA TYR A 199 -16.25 25.64 -17.63
C TYR A 199 -17.48 26.54 -17.76
N LYS A 200 -18.10 26.94 -16.64
CA LYS A 200 -19.24 27.87 -16.65
C LYS A 200 -18.89 29.19 -17.33
N VAL A 201 -17.74 29.75 -17.01
CA VAL A 201 -17.25 30.99 -17.62
C VAL A 201 -16.96 30.78 -19.11
N VAL A 202 -16.44 29.63 -19.52
CA VAL A 202 -16.27 29.34 -20.95
C VAL A 202 -17.61 29.26 -21.69
N LEU A 203 -18.61 28.62 -21.09
CA LEU A 203 -19.98 28.52 -21.65
C LEU A 203 -20.72 29.86 -21.68
N GLU A 204 -20.32 30.88 -20.90
CA GLU A 204 -20.86 32.24 -21.07
C GLU A 204 -20.45 32.85 -22.43
N HIS A 205 -19.29 32.46 -22.97
CA HIS A 205 -18.78 32.92 -24.27
C HIS A 205 -19.14 31.97 -25.42
N GLN A 206 -19.17 30.65 -25.15
CA GLN A 206 -19.46 29.60 -26.12
C GLN A 206 -20.63 28.73 -25.60
N PRO A 207 -21.86 29.26 -25.57
CA PRO A 207 -22.99 28.63 -24.86
C PRO A 207 -23.52 27.34 -25.47
N TYR A 208 -23.17 27.05 -26.73
CA TYR A 208 -23.67 25.90 -27.49
C TYR A 208 -22.57 24.86 -27.78
N ASP A 209 -21.41 24.97 -27.13
CA ASP A 209 -20.31 24.02 -27.30
C ASP A 209 -20.60 22.74 -26.49
N ILE A 210 -21.06 21.70 -27.19
CA ILE A 210 -21.48 20.43 -26.60
C ILE A 210 -20.35 19.71 -25.85
N ASP A 211 -19.09 19.83 -26.31
CA ASP A 211 -17.97 19.15 -25.67
C ASP A 211 -17.68 19.75 -24.30
N ILE A 212 -17.86 21.07 -24.16
CA ILE A 212 -17.71 21.75 -22.87
C ILE A 212 -18.91 21.43 -21.96
N VAL A 213 -20.12 21.32 -22.51
CA VAL A 213 -21.30 20.89 -21.76
C VAL A 213 -21.11 19.47 -21.21
N ARG A 214 -20.60 18.52 -22.01
CA ARG A 214 -20.24 17.17 -21.57
C ARG A 214 -19.20 17.19 -20.44
N LYS A 215 -18.14 17.99 -20.59
CA LYS A 215 -17.09 18.11 -19.56
C LYS A 215 -17.59 18.74 -18.26
N LEU A 216 -18.52 19.70 -18.36
CA LEU A 216 -19.20 20.26 -17.20
C LEU A 216 -20.07 19.21 -16.51
N ALA A 217 -20.84 18.42 -17.27
CA ALA A 217 -21.70 17.36 -16.74
C ALA A 217 -20.88 16.29 -15.99
N GLU A 218 -19.82 15.78 -16.62
CA GLU A 218 -18.87 14.83 -16.00
C GLU A 218 -18.30 15.39 -14.68
N ALA A 219 -17.79 16.62 -14.69
CA ALA A 219 -17.24 17.24 -13.49
C ALA A 219 -18.31 17.50 -12.40
N CYS A 220 -19.54 17.83 -12.76
CA CYS A 220 -20.64 18.04 -11.82
C CYS A 220 -21.08 16.75 -11.13
N VAL A 221 -21.15 15.64 -11.86
CA VAL A 221 -21.53 14.32 -11.33
C VAL A 221 -20.44 13.77 -10.41
N ASP A 222 -19.17 13.94 -10.79
CA ASP A 222 -18.05 13.43 -10.00
C ASP A 222 -17.74 14.30 -8.76
N ASN A 223 -18.32 15.49 -8.65
CA ASN A 223 -18.08 16.41 -7.55
C ASN A 223 -18.73 15.93 -6.24
N LYS A 224 -18.03 16.10 -5.10
CA LYS A 224 -18.55 15.73 -3.76
C LYS A 224 -19.88 16.42 -3.41
N GLN A 225 -20.16 17.57 -4.02
CA GLN A 225 -21.41 18.32 -3.89
C GLN A 225 -22.23 18.24 -5.19
N ALA A 226 -22.49 17.02 -5.67
CA ALA A 226 -23.19 16.77 -6.93
C ALA A 226 -24.57 17.45 -6.97
N GLU A 227 -25.37 17.34 -5.90
CA GLU A 227 -26.72 17.93 -5.84
C GLU A 227 -26.74 19.44 -6.12
N ALA A 228 -25.73 20.18 -5.66
CA ALA A 228 -25.62 21.62 -5.89
C ALA A 228 -25.03 21.96 -7.27
N ALA A 229 -24.17 21.10 -7.81
CA ALA A 229 -23.46 21.33 -9.07
C ALA A 229 -24.28 20.93 -10.31
N VAL A 230 -24.96 19.78 -10.26
CA VAL A 230 -25.72 19.17 -11.35
C VAL A 230 -26.76 20.10 -11.99
N PRO A 231 -27.54 20.92 -11.26
CA PRO A 231 -28.50 21.86 -11.86
C PRO A 231 -27.87 22.80 -12.89
N SER A 232 -26.59 23.13 -12.74
CA SER A 232 -25.89 23.99 -13.71
C SER A 232 -25.52 23.27 -15.01
N ALA A 233 -25.24 21.96 -14.95
CA ALA A 233 -25.06 21.14 -16.15
C ALA A 233 -26.40 20.92 -16.87
N ILE A 234 -27.49 20.68 -16.12
CA ILE A 234 -28.86 20.59 -16.67
C ILE A 234 -29.20 21.89 -17.43
N ALA A 235 -28.96 23.06 -16.82
CA ALA A 235 -29.23 24.33 -17.47
C ALA A 235 -28.40 24.55 -18.75
N ALA A 236 -27.15 24.06 -18.79
CA ALA A 236 -26.30 24.15 -19.96
C ALA A 236 -26.79 23.25 -21.11
N TYR A 237 -27.13 21.99 -20.83
CA TYR A 237 -27.73 21.08 -21.80
C TYR A 237 -29.08 21.59 -22.31
N LYS A 238 -29.93 22.13 -21.44
CA LYS A 238 -31.20 22.71 -21.85
C LYS A 238 -31.00 23.83 -22.87
N ARG A 239 -30.07 24.75 -22.62
CA ARG A 239 -29.73 25.82 -23.58
C ARG A 239 -29.22 25.29 -24.92
N PHE A 240 -28.44 24.20 -24.89
CA PHE A 240 -27.97 23.54 -26.10
C PHE A 240 -29.13 22.93 -26.90
N PHE A 241 -29.99 22.12 -26.26
CA PHE A 241 -31.13 21.51 -26.94
C PHE A 241 -32.17 22.52 -27.42
N ASP A 242 -32.46 23.58 -26.65
CA ASP A 242 -33.34 24.67 -27.08
C ASP A 242 -32.81 25.35 -28.36
N HIS A 243 -31.49 25.52 -28.46
CA HIS A 243 -30.84 26.08 -29.65
C HIS A 243 -30.88 25.12 -30.85
N GLU A 244 -30.62 23.82 -30.63
CA GLU A 244 -30.69 22.83 -31.71
C GLU A 244 -32.13 22.61 -32.21
N ARG A 245 -33.13 22.62 -31.31
CA ARG A 245 -34.56 22.56 -31.66
C ARG A 245 -35.01 23.72 -32.55
N ALA A 246 -34.42 24.90 -32.37
CA ALA A 246 -34.75 26.07 -33.17
C ALA A 246 -34.21 26.02 -34.62
N LYS A 247 -33.29 25.09 -34.94
CA LYS A 247 -32.74 24.94 -36.29
C LYS A 247 -33.67 24.13 -37.19
N PRO A 248 -33.68 24.37 -38.51
CA PRO A 248 -34.37 23.51 -39.46
C PRO A 248 -33.83 22.08 -39.40
N GLN A 249 -34.72 21.09 -39.39
CA GLN A 249 -34.38 19.67 -39.18
C GLN A 249 -33.38 19.08 -40.20
N MET A 250 -33.25 19.70 -41.37
CA MET A 250 -32.28 19.31 -42.42
C MET A 250 -30.83 19.70 -42.09
N GLU A 251 -30.58 20.56 -41.09
CA GLU A 251 -29.24 21.01 -40.69
C GLU A 251 -28.65 20.20 -39.52
N ILE A 252 -29.41 19.25 -38.96
CA ILE A 252 -28.93 18.36 -37.89
C ILE A 252 -28.05 17.27 -38.52
N MET A 253 -26.73 17.51 -38.51
CA MET A 253 -25.75 16.66 -39.20
C MET A 253 -25.53 15.31 -38.50
N GLU A 254 -25.67 15.25 -37.17
CA GLU A 254 -25.62 14.02 -36.35
C GLU A 254 -26.69 14.09 -35.24
N ALA A 255 -27.42 13.00 -35.03
CA ALA A 255 -28.46 12.95 -33.99
C ALA A 255 -27.82 12.82 -32.58
N PRO A 256 -28.04 13.75 -31.65
CA PRO A 256 -27.40 13.81 -30.32
C PRO A 256 -28.00 12.80 -29.31
N TRP A 257 -28.21 11.54 -29.70
CA TRP A 257 -28.78 10.51 -28.84
C TRP A 257 -27.97 10.28 -27.56
N HIS A 258 -26.64 10.26 -27.68
CA HIS A 258 -25.74 10.11 -26.55
C HIS A 258 -25.90 11.23 -25.52
N ASP A 259 -26.08 12.47 -25.99
CA ASP A 259 -26.26 13.65 -25.14
C ASP A 259 -27.62 13.67 -24.45
N ILE A 260 -28.67 13.14 -25.08
CA ILE A 260 -29.97 12.90 -24.41
C ILE A 260 -29.76 11.94 -23.25
N GLY A 261 -29.02 10.85 -23.45
CA GLY A 261 -28.69 9.89 -22.40
C GLY A 261 -27.97 10.53 -21.21
N ILE A 262 -26.95 11.37 -21.46
CA ILE A 262 -26.25 12.11 -20.39
C ILE A 262 -27.20 13.09 -19.70
N TYR A 263 -27.95 13.88 -20.47
CA TYR A 263 -28.82 14.92 -19.95
C TYR A 263 -29.90 14.37 -19.03
N VAL A 264 -30.54 13.28 -19.44
CA VAL A 264 -31.57 12.59 -18.67
C VAL A 264 -30.98 11.96 -17.40
N GLU A 265 -29.76 11.42 -17.48
CA GLU A 265 -29.06 10.86 -16.31
C GLU A 265 -28.72 11.94 -15.26
N LEU A 266 -28.49 13.19 -15.67
CA LEU A 266 -28.31 14.30 -14.73
C LEU A 266 -29.55 14.51 -13.85
N PHE A 267 -30.76 14.41 -14.41
CA PHE A 267 -31.99 14.46 -13.60
C PHE A 267 -32.08 13.26 -12.65
N ALA A 268 -31.83 12.06 -13.16
CA ALA A 268 -31.86 10.82 -12.38
C ALA A 268 -30.88 10.85 -11.20
N SER A 269 -29.68 11.40 -11.38
CA SER A 269 -28.67 11.56 -10.32
C SER A 269 -29.12 12.44 -9.14
N THR A 270 -30.11 13.32 -9.39
CA THR A 270 -30.74 14.17 -8.35
C THR A 270 -32.10 13.65 -7.88
N GLY A 271 -32.45 12.41 -8.24
CA GLY A 271 -33.73 11.79 -7.90
C GLY A 271 -34.94 12.32 -8.68
N ARG A 272 -34.74 13.18 -9.69
CA ARG A 272 -35.81 13.81 -10.49
C ARG A 272 -36.24 12.91 -11.66
N TYR A 273 -36.63 11.68 -11.36
CA TYR A 273 -36.94 10.64 -12.35
C TYR A 273 -38.09 11.01 -13.29
N GLN A 274 -39.13 11.66 -12.78
CA GLN A 274 -40.28 12.06 -13.61
C GLN A 274 -39.88 13.05 -14.72
N GLU A 275 -39.01 14.01 -14.39
CA GLU A 275 -38.51 14.99 -15.36
C GLU A 275 -37.55 14.33 -16.35
N ALA A 276 -36.72 13.39 -15.89
CA ALA A 276 -35.86 12.58 -16.73
C ALA A 276 -36.69 11.84 -17.82
N ILE A 277 -37.79 11.21 -17.42
CA ILE A 277 -38.71 10.52 -18.34
C ILE A 277 -39.32 11.51 -19.34
N GLN A 278 -39.82 12.66 -18.88
CA GLN A 278 -40.44 13.68 -19.75
C GLN A 278 -39.46 14.21 -20.79
N GLU A 279 -38.25 14.59 -20.38
CA GLU A 279 -37.21 15.10 -21.27
C GLU A 279 -36.74 14.01 -22.27
N SER A 280 -36.59 12.77 -21.81
CA SER A 280 -36.26 11.63 -22.67
C SER A 280 -37.30 11.42 -23.77
N LYS A 281 -38.60 11.40 -23.42
CA LYS A 281 -39.70 11.26 -24.38
C LYS A 281 -39.74 12.44 -25.35
N SER A 282 -39.70 13.68 -24.84
CA SER A 282 -39.80 14.90 -25.64
C SER A 282 -38.65 15.06 -26.63
N LEU A 283 -37.39 14.87 -26.18
CA LEU A 283 -36.21 14.99 -27.03
C LEU A 283 -36.14 13.89 -28.08
N SER A 284 -36.51 12.65 -27.72
CA SER A 284 -36.56 11.54 -28.68
C SER A 284 -37.62 11.77 -29.75
N ARG A 285 -38.78 12.30 -29.37
CA ARG A 285 -39.85 12.68 -30.30
C ARG A 285 -39.39 13.76 -31.28
N TRP A 286 -38.72 14.80 -30.78
CA TRP A 286 -38.15 15.86 -31.61
C TRP A 286 -37.14 15.31 -32.63
N LEU A 287 -36.19 14.47 -32.20
CA LEU A 287 -35.18 13.89 -33.10
C LEU A 287 -35.79 13.03 -34.22
N LEU A 288 -36.91 12.36 -33.95
CA LEU A 288 -37.62 11.53 -34.92
C LEU A 288 -38.56 12.32 -35.83
N GLY A 289 -38.58 13.65 -35.75
CA GLY A 289 -39.44 14.50 -36.60
C GLY A 289 -40.87 14.67 -36.10
N ARG A 290 -41.21 14.06 -34.96
CA ARG A 290 -42.56 14.04 -34.41
C ARG A 290 -42.85 15.18 -33.42
N GLU A 291 -42.07 16.27 -33.43
CA GLU A 291 -42.22 17.38 -32.48
C GLU A 291 -43.63 18.00 -32.48
N ALA A 292 -44.34 17.93 -33.61
CA ALA A 292 -45.72 18.40 -33.73
C ALA A 292 -46.73 17.62 -32.87
N GLU A 293 -46.40 16.43 -32.36
CA GLU A 293 -47.23 15.66 -31.43
C GLU A 293 -46.98 16.09 -29.97
N ASP A 294 -47.21 17.36 -29.65
CA ASP A 294 -47.02 17.93 -28.31
C ASP A 294 -48.04 17.41 -27.27
N TYR A 295 -49.18 16.89 -27.72
CA TYR A 295 -50.22 16.32 -26.87
C TYR A 295 -49.74 15.13 -26.03
N TRP A 296 -48.68 14.42 -26.45
CA TRP A 296 -48.07 13.35 -25.67
C TRP A 296 -47.45 13.83 -24.36
N ASP A 297 -47.11 15.12 -24.24
CA ASP A 297 -46.56 15.69 -22.99
C ASP A 297 -47.64 15.80 -21.90
N GLN A 298 -48.92 15.72 -22.26
CA GLN A 298 -50.04 15.64 -21.33
C GLN A 298 -50.20 14.24 -20.73
N TRP A 299 -49.60 13.21 -21.36
CA TRP A 299 -49.63 11.81 -20.91
C TRP A 299 -48.39 11.47 -20.09
N THR A 300 -48.37 11.93 -18.84
CA THR A 300 -47.23 11.76 -17.92
C THR A 300 -47.29 10.47 -17.09
N SER A 301 -48.47 9.84 -17.00
CA SER A 301 -48.71 8.67 -16.15
C SER A 301 -48.15 7.37 -16.72
N ASP A 302 -47.98 7.25 -18.04
CA ASP A 302 -47.43 6.07 -18.70
C ASP A 302 -46.57 6.44 -19.91
N ASP A 303 -45.93 5.43 -20.52
CA ASP A 303 -45.04 5.60 -21.67
C ASP A 303 -45.64 5.01 -22.96
N ARG A 304 -46.99 5.00 -23.07
CA ARG A 304 -47.72 4.40 -24.20
C ARG A 304 -47.28 4.88 -25.58
N GLU A 305 -46.74 6.09 -25.68
CA GLU A 305 -46.13 6.62 -26.91
C GLU A 305 -45.02 5.69 -27.44
N TRP A 306 -44.24 5.09 -26.55
CA TRP A 306 -43.02 4.33 -26.85
C TRP A 306 -43.18 2.82 -26.72
N ASP A 307 -44.44 2.35 -26.68
CA ASP A 307 -44.79 0.94 -26.75
C ASP A 307 -44.40 0.29 -28.07
N MET A 308 -44.29 -1.04 -28.05
CA MET A 308 -43.99 -1.85 -29.22
C MET A 308 -45.11 -1.82 -30.26
N ASP A 309 -46.37 -1.80 -29.82
CA ASP A 309 -47.55 -1.78 -30.67
C ASP A 309 -48.39 -0.50 -30.47
N ASP A 310 -49.40 -0.34 -31.31
CA ASP A 310 -50.31 0.80 -31.29
C ASP A 310 -51.50 0.58 -30.34
N GLU A 311 -51.58 -0.52 -29.57
CA GLU A 311 -52.80 -0.88 -28.82
C GLU A 311 -53.20 0.22 -27.82
N ARG A 312 -52.23 0.74 -27.05
CA ARG A 312 -52.47 1.86 -26.12
C ARG A 312 -52.44 3.22 -26.81
N ARG A 313 -51.78 3.36 -27.96
CA ARG A 313 -51.70 4.63 -28.72
C ARG A 313 -53.03 4.98 -29.38
N VAL A 314 -53.73 4.00 -29.96
CA VAL A 314 -55.05 4.19 -30.62
C VAL A 314 -56.13 4.64 -29.63
N ALA A 315 -55.96 4.36 -28.34
CA ALA A 315 -56.86 4.84 -27.30
C ALA A 315 -56.73 6.35 -27.02
N VAL A 316 -55.72 7.03 -27.58
CA VAL A 316 -55.52 8.48 -27.43
C VAL A 316 -56.29 9.24 -28.52
N PRO A 317 -57.26 10.10 -28.16
CA PRO A 317 -58.13 10.76 -29.15
C PRO A 317 -57.41 11.62 -30.19
N SER A 318 -56.24 12.16 -29.85
CA SER A 318 -55.43 13.02 -30.73
C SER A 318 -54.45 12.25 -31.61
N PHE A 319 -54.28 10.94 -31.39
CA PHE A 319 -53.35 10.11 -32.14
C PHE A 319 -53.99 9.57 -33.43
N THR A 320 -53.23 9.60 -34.52
CA THR A 320 -53.65 9.08 -35.84
C THR A 320 -52.54 8.25 -36.46
N ALA A 321 -52.78 6.95 -36.63
CA ALA A 321 -51.77 5.96 -37.02
C ALA A 321 -51.10 6.22 -38.40
N ASP A 322 -51.76 6.93 -39.32
CA ASP A 322 -51.29 7.11 -40.70
C ASP A 322 -50.43 8.36 -40.93
N VAL A 323 -50.17 9.19 -39.90
CA VAL A 323 -49.45 10.46 -40.06
C VAL A 323 -47.93 10.27 -40.07
N TRP A 324 -47.42 9.34 -39.25
CA TRP A 324 -46.00 9.01 -39.15
C TRP A 324 -45.81 7.51 -39.31
N SER A 325 -44.62 7.09 -39.77
CA SER A 325 -44.32 5.65 -39.86
C SER A 325 -44.40 4.99 -38.48
N PRO A 326 -45.04 3.82 -38.32
CA PRO A 326 -45.07 3.07 -37.07
C PRO A 326 -43.67 2.84 -36.46
N ASP A 327 -42.64 2.78 -37.29
CA ASP A 327 -41.26 2.57 -36.85
C ASP A 327 -40.73 3.77 -36.04
N THR A 328 -41.29 4.97 -36.20
CA THR A 328 -40.86 6.21 -35.48
C THR A 328 -41.34 6.29 -34.02
N TYR A 329 -42.05 5.27 -33.54
CA TYR A 329 -42.48 5.15 -32.14
C TYR A 329 -41.53 4.22 -31.39
N GLY A 330 -42.03 3.12 -30.80
CA GLY A 330 -41.23 2.23 -29.95
C GLY A 330 -39.98 1.66 -30.64
N GLN A 331 -40.04 1.33 -31.93
CA GLN A 331 -38.91 0.69 -32.63
C GLN A 331 -37.68 1.61 -32.80
N SER A 332 -37.90 2.90 -33.02
CA SER A 332 -36.82 3.88 -33.17
C SER A 332 -36.32 4.45 -31.84
N PHE A 333 -36.91 4.06 -30.70
CA PHE A 333 -36.44 4.50 -29.40
C PHE A 333 -35.17 3.76 -29.01
N PRO A 334 -34.05 4.45 -28.73
CA PRO A 334 -32.79 3.80 -28.39
C PRO A 334 -32.90 2.88 -27.19
N TRP A 335 -32.25 1.71 -27.27
CA TRP A 335 -32.30 0.69 -26.22
C TRP A 335 -31.71 1.21 -24.90
N ASP A 336 -30.66 2.03 -24.93
CA ASP A 336 -30.07 2.62 -23.72
C ASP A 336 -31.03 3.60 -23.03
N LEU A 337 -31.79 4.40 -23.79
CA LEU A 337 -32.84 5.26 -23.24
C LEU A 337 -34.03 4.44 -22.72
N ARG A 338 -34.36 3.31 -23.38
CA ARG A 338 -35.41 2.38 -22.92
C ARG A 338 -35.07 1.71 -21.60
N ALA A 339 -33.83 1.23 -21.47
CA ALA A 339 -33.33 0.68 -20.21
C ALA A 339 -33.42 1.72 -19.08
N ARG A 340 -33.04 2.98 -19.35
CA ARG A 340 -33.19 4.09 -18.40
C ARG A 340 -34.65 4.35 -18.02
N LEU A 341 -35.59 4.35 -18.98
CA LEU A 341 -37.02 4.48 -18.67
C LEU A 341 -37.49 3.37 -17.74
N ALA A 342 -37.10 2.11 -17.99
CA ALA A 342 -37.42 1.00 -17.11
C ALA A 342 -36.88 1.21 -15.68
N ILE A 343 -35.61 1.62 -15.54
CA ILE A 343 -34.98 1.94 -14.25
C ILE A 343 -35.74 3.07 -13.55
N TYR A 344 -36.04 4.17 -14.24
CA TYR A 344 -36.71 5.32 -13.64
C TYR A 344 -38.15 5.00 -13.21
N ARG A 345 -38.87 4.18 -14.00
CA ARG A 345 -40.19 3.68 -13.62
C ARG A 345 -40.14 2.75 -12.41
N PHE A 346 -39.16 1.83 -12.34
CA PHE A 346 -38.93 1.05 -11.12
C PHE A 346 -38.67 1.94 -9.89
N ARG A 347 -37.88 3.01 -10.03
CA ARG A 347 -37.57 3.92 -8.92
C ARG A 347 -38.76 4.79 -8.50
N LEU A 348 -39.67 5.10 -9.42
CA LEU A 348 -40.95 5.76 -9.12
C LEU A 348 -42.01 4.79 -8.53
N GLY A 349 -41.77 3.48 -8.63
CA GLY A 349 -42.70 2.44 -8.15
C GLY A 349 -43.72 1.98 -9.19
N ASP A 350 -43.60 2.41 -10.45
CA ASP A 350 -44.46 2.03 -11.57
C ASP A 350 -43.95 0.71 -12.21
N GLU A 351 -44.12 -0.41 -11.51
CA GLU A 351 -43.59 -1.72 -11.93
C GLU A 351 -44.18 -2.18 -13.26
N ASP A 352 -45.47 -1.94 -13.52
CA ASP A 352 -46.13 -2.33 -14.77
C ASP A 352 -45.48 -1.70 -16.01
N GLU A 353 -45.12 -0.41 -15.93
CA GLU A 353 -44.51 0.29 -17.06
C GLU A 353 -43.04 -0.11 -17.23
N ALA A 354 -42.32 -0.30 -16.13
CA ALA A 354 -40.96 -0.81 -16.15
C ALA A 354 -40.89 -2.21 -16.81
N MET A 355 -41.81 -3.10 -16.45
CA MET A 355 -41.88 -4.44 -17.02
C MET A 355 -42.26 -4.45 -18.51
N ARG A 356 -43.04 -3.48 -18.99
CA ARG A 356 -43.32 -3.31 -20.43
C ARG A 356 -42.07 -2.94 -21.22
N HIS A 357 -41.25 -2.03 -20.70
CA HIS A 357 -39.96 -1.70 -21.32
C HIS A 357 -39.03 -2.92 -21.34
N LEU A 358 -39.08 -3.76 -20.30
CA LEU A 358 -38.29 -5.00 -20.22
C LEU A 358 -38.73 -6.11 -21.20
N LEU A 359 -39.90 -6.02 -21.83
CA LEU A 359 -40.28 -6.95 -22.91
C LEU A 359 -39.30 -6.91 -24.10
N TRP A 360 -38.55 -5.81 -24.24
CA TRP A 360 -37.51 -5.68 -25.26
C TRP A 360 -36.20 -6.37 -24.88
N PHE A 361 -35.98 -6.64 -23.58
CA PHE A 361 -34.72 -7.13 -23.02
C PHE A 361 -34.83 -8.60 -22.60
N GLU A 362 -35.37 -9.45 -23.47
CA GLU A 362 -35.47 -10.88 -23.16
C GLU A 362 -34.08 -11.50 -22.94
N PRO A 363 -33.78 -12.13 -21.78
CA PRO A 363 -32.42 -12.62 -21.47
C PRO A 363 -31.86 -13.65 -22.45
N GLU A 364 -32.74 -14.40 -23.11
CA GLU A 364 -32.37 -15.42 -24.10
C GLU A 364 -32.03 -14.81 -25.48
N SER A 365 -32.43 -13.55 -25.71
CA SER A 365 -32.22 -12.85 -26.97
C SER A 365 -30.76 -12.45 -27.17
N ILE A 366 -30.30 -12.54 -28.43
CA ILE A 366 -28.97 -12.10 -28.85
C ILE A 366 -28.82 -10.58 -28.65
N LEU A 367 -29.87 -9.81 -28.95
CA LEU A 367 -29.87 -8.35 -28.83
C LEU A 367 -29.63 -7.89 -27.39
N THR A 368 -30.19 -8.60 -26.41
CA THR A 368 -29.98 -8.30 -24.99
C THR A 368 -28.52 -8.53 -24.57
N ARG A 369 -27.86 -9.55 -25.15
CA ARG A 369 -26.43 -9.82 -24.88
C ARG A 369 -25.53 -8.78 -25.54
N GLU A 370 -25.84 -8.36 -26.77
CA GLU A 370 -25.15 -7.26 -27.44
C GLU A 370 -25.29 -5.96 -26.65
N PHE A 371 -26.51 -5.63 -26.21
CA PHE A 371 -26.78 -4.49 -25.35
C PHE A 371 -25.99 -4.54 -24.03
N ALA A 372 -25.93 -5.70 -23.37
CA ALA A 372 -25.15 -5.86 -22.15
C ALA A 372 -23.63 -5.70 -22.38
N GLY A 373 -23.14 -6.03 -23.58
CA GLY A 373 -21.76 -5.77 -23.98
C GLY A 373 -21.46 -4.29 -24.17
N ASP A 374 -22.39 -3.54 -24.78
CA ASP A 374 -22.24 -2.10 -25.04
C ASP A 374 -22.51 -1.23 -23.80
N PHE A 375 -23.50 -1.63 -22.99
CA PHE A 375 -23.98 -0.89 -21.80
C PHE A 375 -24.06 -1.78 -20.54
N PRO A 376 -22.94 -2.40 -20.10
CA PRO A 376 -22.94 -3.31 -18.96
C PRO A 376 -23.43 -2.66 -17.67
N PHE A 377 -23.22 -1.35 -17.52
CA PHE A 377 -23.68 -0.59 -16.37
C PHE A 377 -25.21 -0.48 -16.29
N LEU A 378 -25.90 -0.27 -17.42
CA LEU A 378 -27.37 -0.23 -17.44
C LEU A 378 -27.96 -1.61 -17.18
N THR A 379 -27.36 -2.66 -17.72
CA THR A 379 -27.78 -4.04 -17.44
C THR A 379 -27.58 -4.39 -15.96
N PHE A 380 -26.51 -3.90 -15.33
CA PHE A 380 -26.28 -4.07 -13.89
C PHE A 380 -27.36 -3.34 -13.07
N ASP A 381 -27.63 -2.08 -13.38
CA ASP A 381 -28.64 -1.28 -12.69
C ASP A 381 -30.04 -1.90 -12.85
N LEU A 382 -30.39 -2.42 -14.04
CA LEU A 382 -31.63 -3.16 -14.26
C LEU A 382 -31.71 -4.41 -13.39
N ALA A 383 -30.64 -5.20 -13.32
CA ALA A 383 -30.58 -6.40 -12.49
C ALA A 383 -30.70 -6.06 -10.99
N GLU A 384 -30.11 -4.94 -10.55
CA GLU A 384 -30.21 -4.44 -9.18
C GLU A 384 -31.64 -4.01 -8.82
N GLU A 385 -32.29 -3.20 -9.66
CA GLU A 385 -33.67 -2.80 -9.44
C GLU A 385 -34.62 -4.00 -9.43
N LEU A 386 -34.43 -4.98 -10.34
CA LEU A 386 -35.20 -6.23 -10.35
C LEU A 386 -35.01 -7.06 -9.07
N ALA A 387 -33.77 -7.16 -8.58
CA ALA A 387 -33.47 -7.87 -7.34
C ALA A 387 -34.15 -7.20 -6.14
N HIS A 388 -34.11 -5.87 -6.05
CA HIS A 388 -34.78 -5.10 -4.98
C HIS A 388 -36.30 -5.27 -4.97
N ARG A 389 -36.92 -5.42 -6.14
CA ARG A 389 -38.37 -5.65 -6.30
C ARG A 389 -38.79 -7.11 -6.13
N GLY A 390 -37.84 -8.03 -5.90
CA GLY A 390 -38.12 -9.45 -5.71
C GLY A 390 -38.31 -10.25 -7.00
N HIS A 391 -38.04 -9.68 -8.16
CA HIS A 391 -37.96 -10.39 -9.44
C HIS A 391 -36.62 -11.13 -9.59
N THR A 392 -36.24 -11.88 -8.56
CA THR A 392 -34.92 -12.49 -8.40
C THR A 392 -34.52 -13.43 -9.55
N PRO A 393 -35.40 -14.29 -10.12
CA PRO A 393 -35.02 -15.15 -11.23
C PRO A 393 -34.59 -14.36 -12.48
N LEU A 394 -35.29 -13.26 -12.78
CA LEU A 394 -34.95 -12.39 -13.90
C LEU A 394 -33.66 -11.62 -13.61
N ALA A 395 -33.46 -11.11 -12.40
CA ALA A 395 -32.20 -10.49 -11.98
C ALA A 395 -31.00 -11.43 -12.14
N ILE A 396 -31.13 -12.70 -11.75
CA ILE A 396 -30.08 -13.73 -11.94
C ILE A 396 -29.70 -13.86 -13.40
N SER A 397 -30.69 -13.89 -14.31
CA SER A 397 -30.42 -14.03 -15.74
C SER A 397 -29.59 -12.85 -16.30
N TYR A 398 -29.88 -11.62 -15.88
CA TYR A 398 -29.11 -10.44 -16.28
C TYR A 398 -27.69 -10.44 -15.70
N TYR A 399 -27.53 -10.80 -14.43
CA TYR A 399 -26.20 -10.94 -13.83
C TYR A 399 -25.38 -12.07 -14.47
N GLN A 400 -26.02 -13.16 -14.91
CA GLN A 400 -25.35 -14.22 -15.67
C GLN A 400 -24.86 -13.73 -17.03
N ILE A 401 -25.67 -12.95 -17.76
CA ILE A 401 -25.24 -12.32 -19.02
C ILE A 401 -23.98 -11.47 -18.78
N LEU A 402 -23.99 -10.64 -17.73
CA LEU A 402 -22.84 -9.80 -17.38
C LEU A 402 -21.59 -10.60 -17.01
N ARG A 403 -21.76 -11.71 -16.28
CA ARG A 403 -20.65 -12.60 -15.90
C ARG A 403 -20.04 -13.30 -17.11
N ASP A 404 -20.86 -13.66 -18.10
CA ASP A 404 -20.43 -14.38 -19.29
C ASP A 404 -19.75 -13.44 -20.33
N LEU A 405 -19.72 -12.13 -20.08
CA LEU A 405 -18.96 -11.16 -20.88
C LEU A 405 -17.44 -11.39 -20.75
N PRO A 406 -16.64 -11.09 -21.79
CA PRO A 406 -15.19 -11.28 -21.75
C PRO A 406 -14.53 -10.29 -20.78
N GLY A 407 -13.82 -10.82 -19.79
CA GLY A 407 -13.07 -10.03 -18.81
C GLY A 407 -12.63 -10.88 -17.61
N ASP A 408 -11.94 -10.23 -16.66
CA ASP A 408 -11.70 -10.82 -15.35
C ASP A 408 -13.02 -10.92 -14.57
N ALA A 409 -13.11 -11.88 -13.65
CA ALA A 409 -14.31 -12.06 -12.84
C ALA A 409 -14.57 -10.83 -11.97
N ASP A 410 -15.73 -10.19 -12.13
CA ASP A 410 -16.12 -9.02 -11.34
C ASP A 410 -16.73 -9.44 -10.00
N ALA A 411 -16.01 -9.13 -8.92
CA ALA A 411 -16.44 -9.44 -7.57
C ALA A 411 -17.79 -8.82 -7.19
N THR A 412 -18.17 -7.68 -7.79
CA THR A 412 -19.46 -7.03 -7.50
C THR A 412 -20.62 -7.81 -8.10
N ILE A 413 -20.49 -8.27 -9.34
CA ILE A 413 -21.50 -9.11 -10.00
C ILE A 413 -21.64 -10.45 -9.27
N LEU A 414 -20.53 -11.07 -8.88
CA LEU A 414 -20.53 -12.32 -8.10
C LEU A 414 -21.21 -12.16 -6.73
N LEU A 415 -20.96 -11.03 -6.05
CA LEU A 415 -21.63 -10.70 -4.79
C LEU A 415 -23.15 -10.59 -4.96
N GLN A 416 -23.62 -9.88 -6.01
CA GLN A 416 -25.06 -9.76 -6.27
C GLN A 416 -25.70 -11.09 -6.66
N LEU A 417 -25.03 -11.92 -7.45
CA LEU A 417 -25.47 -13.29 -7.72
C LEU A 417 -25.61 -14.10 -6.42
N GLY A 418 -24.63 -14.02 -5.52
CA GLY A 418 -24.70 -14.65 -4.21
C GLY A 418 -25.91 -14.20 -3.39
N ARG A 419 -26.20 -12.89 -3.37
CA ARG A 419 -27.40 -12.33 -2.72
C ARG A 419 -28.69 -12.83 -3.35
N CYS A 420 -28.78 -12.86 -4.68
CA CYS A 420 -29.95 -13.36 -5.40
C CYS A 420 -30.21 -14.84 -5.11
N TYR A 421 -29.19 -15.71 -5.21
CA TYR A 421 -29.34 -17.14 -4.90
C TYR A 421 -29.68 -17.38 -3.43
N SER A 422 -29.13 -16.57 -2.51
CA SER A 422 -29.50 -16.59 -1.09
C SER A 422 -30.97 -16.25 -0.88
N ALA A 423 -31.50 -15.25 -1.61
CA ALA A 423 -32.91 -14.85 -1.56
C ALA A 423 -33.86 -15.91 -2.16
N VAL A 424 -33.40 -16.66 -3.18
CA VAL A 424 -34.15 -17.82 -3.73
C VAL A 424 -34.16 -19.00 -2.76
N GLY A 425 -33.22 -19.06 -1.82
CA GLY A 425 -33.06 -20.14 -0.84
C GLY A 425 -32.05 -21.21 -1.25
N GLU A 426 -31.33 -21.03 -2.36
CA GLU A 426 -30.24 -21.91 -2.77
C GLU A 426 -28.93 -21.52 -2.06
N THR A 427 -28.79 -21.93 -0.80
CA THR A 427 -27.65 -21.54 0.03
C THR A 427 -26.31 -22.10 -0.45
N ALA A 428 -26.31 -23.29 -1.08
CA ALA A 428 -25.08 -23.91 -1.58
C ALA A 428 -24.50 -23.17 -2.81
N THR A 429 -25.34 -22.71 -3.73
CA THR A 429 -24.88 -21.91 -4.88
C THR A 429 -24.50 -20.50 -4.44
N ALA A 430 -25.24 -19.91 -3.49
CA ALA A 430 -24.87 -18.63 -2.88
C ALA A 430 -23.48 -18.67 -2.21
N GLU A 431 -23.16 -19.74 -1.49
CA GLU A 431 -21.82 -19.96 -0.91
C GLU A 431 -20.72 -19.95 -1.98
N GLU A 432 -20.94 -20.64 -3.11
CA GLU A 432 -19.97 -20.67 -4.20
C GLU A 432 -19.72 -19.28 -4.79
N TYR A 433 -20.77 -18.47 -4.96
CA TYR A 433 -20.62 -17.11 -5.48
C TYR A 433 -19.97 -16.15 -4.49
N PHE A 434 -20.28 -16.23 -3.19
CA PHE A 434 -19.59 -15.41 -2.19
C PHE A 434 -18.11 -15.76 -2.08
N LEU A 435 -17.76 -17.05 -2.15
CA LEU A 435 -16.36 -17.48 -2.19
C LEU A 435 -15.64 -17.00 -3.46
N ALA A 436 -16.29 -17.13 -4.63
CA ALA A 436 -15.76 -16.62 -5.88
C ALA A 436 -15.56 -15.09 -5.85
N ALA A 437 -16.46 -14.34 -5.21
CA ALA A 437 -16.32 -12.90 -5.03
C ALA A 437 -15.11 -12.53 -4.17
N ILE A 438 -14.85 -13.28 -3.09
CA ILE A 438 -13.67 -13.09 -2.23
C ILE A 438 -12.37 -13.48 -2.95
N ASP A 439 -12.41 -14.49 -3.82
CA ASP A 439 -11.25 -14.91 -4.61
C ASP A 439 -10.94 -13.93 -5.76
N ALA A 440 -11.97 -13.28 -6.33
CA ALA A 440 -11.84 -12.22 -7.32
C ALA A 440 -11.32 -10.91 -6.70
N ASP A 441 -11.86 -10.53 -5.54
CA ASP A 441 -11.42 -9.36 -4.76
C ASP A 441 -11.17 -9.72 -3.29
N GLU A 442 -9.89 -9.81 -2.93
CA GLU A 442 -9.44 -10.12 -1.58
C GLU A 442 -9.84 -9.04 -0.56
N ASP A 443 -10.15 -7.81 -0.99
CA ASP A 443 -10.56 -6.71 -0.10
C ASP A 443 -12.08 -6.57 0.01
N ASN A 444 -12.85 -7.46 -0.63
CA ASN A 444 -14.31 -7.42 -0.59
C ASN A 444 -14.86 -7.77 0.80
N ILE A 445 -15.21 -6.73 1.55
CA ILE A 445 -15.76 -6.82 2.91
C ILE A 445 -17.19 -7.37 2.88
N ASP A 446 -18.00 -6.95 1.91
CA ASP A 446 -19.43 -7.29 1.86
C ASP A 446 -19.65 -8.78 1.63
N ALA A 447 -18.88 -9.40 0.70
CA ALA A 447 -18.94 -10.84 0.45
C ALA A 447 -18.63 -11.66 1.71
N ARG A 448 -17.69 -11.19 2.54
CA ARG A 448 -17.33 -11.85 3.82
C ARG A 448 -18.44 -11.73 4.85
N ILE A 449 -19.08 -10.57 4.94
CA ILE A 449 -20.18 -10.33 5.88
C ILE A 449 -21.39 -11.20 5.52
N GLU A 450 -21.79 -11.21 4.25
CA GLU A 450 -22.93 -12.01 3.78
C GLU A 450 -22.69 -13.51 4.00
N LEU A 451 -21.48 -13.99 3.68
CA LEU A 451 -21.09 -15.38 3.92
C LEU A 451 -21.03 -15.72 5.41
N ALA A 452 -20.49 -14.82 6.25
CA ALA A 452 -20.46 -15.01 7.70
C ALA A 452 -21.88 -15.10 8.27
N ASN A 453 -22.79 -14.19 7.87
CA ASN A 453 -24.19 -14.20 8.28
C ASN A 453 -24.88 -15.51 7.88
N MET A 454 -24.57 -16.02 6.69
CA MET A 454 -25.09 -17.30 6.21
C MET A 454 -24.58 -18.47 7.04
N TYR A 455 -23.30 -18.50 7.41
CA TYR A 455 -22.73 -19.53 8.30
C TYR A 455 -23.26 -19.45 9.73
N GLU A 456 -23.47 -18.26 10.28
CA GLU A 456 -24.12 -18.09 11.59
C GLU A 456 -25.53 -18.69 11.59
N LYS A 457 -26.33 -18.43 10.54
CA LYS A 457 -27.66 -19.04 10.37
C LYS A 457 -27.59 -20.56 10.23
N ALA A 458 -26.55 -21.09 9.58
CA ALA A 458 -26.32 -22.53 9.42
C ALA A 458 -25.69 -23.22 10.65
N ARG A 459 -25.40 -22.47 11.73
CA ARG A 459 -24.68 -22.93 12.94
C ARG A 459 -23.24 -23.40 12.68
N GLU A 460 -22.61 -22.90 11.63
CA GLU A 460 -21.19 -23.09 11.33
C GLU A 460 -20.38 -21.94 11.98
N GLU A 461 -20.43 -21.86 13.31
CA GLU A 461 -19.94 -20.72 14.09
C GLU A 461 -18.43 -20.46 13.91
N GLU A 462 -17.63 -21.52 13.72
CA GLU A 462 -16.18 -21.38 13.55
C GLU A 462 -15.81 -20.57 12.30
N GLU A 463 -16.36 -20.92 11.13
CA GLU A 463 -16.06 -20.21 9.89
C GLU A 463 -16.69 -18.81 9.88
N ALA A 464 -17.87 -18.66 10.48
CA ALA A 464 -18.52 -17.37 10.66
C ALA A 464 -17.62 -16.40 11.45
N LEU A 465 -17.01 -16.87 12.55
CA LEU A 465 -16.11 -16.05 13.37
C LEU A 465 -14.86 -15.64 12.58
N ILE A 466 -14.29 -16.55 11.79
CA ILE A 466 -13.08 -16.25 11.01
C ILE A 466 -13.38 -15.21 9.93
N LEU A 467 -14.49 -15.35 9.20
CA LEU A 467 -14.89 -14.37 8.18
C LEU A 467 -15.23 -13.01 8.80
N ALA A 468 -15.85 -12.99 9.98
CA ALA A 468 -16.12 -11.75 10.71
C ALA A 468 -14.82 -11.06 11.14
N ALA A 469 -13.81 -11.82 11.61
CA ALA A 469 -12.49 -11.29 11.95
C ALA A 469 -11.78 -10.69 10.73
N GLU A 470 -11.79 -11.40 9.58
CA GLU A 470 -11.26 -10.90 8.31
C GLU A 470 -11.91 -9.58 7.89
N ALA A 471 -13.25 -9.52 7.91
CA ALA A 471 -14.00 -8.34 7.52
C ALA A 471 -13.71 -7.14 8.45
N MET A 472 -13.54 -7.37 9.76
CA MET A 472 -13.14 -6.34 10.73
C MET A 472 -11.73 -5.81 10.47
N ALA A 473 -10.77 -6.70 10.19
CA ALA A 473 -9.40 -6.31 9.87
C ALA A 473 -9.33 -5.42 8.61
N LEU A 474 -10.07 -5.77 7.55
CA LEU A 474 -10.16 -4.97 6.33
C LEU A 474 -10.81 -3.60 6.56
N ARG A 475 -11.93 -3.54 7.30
CA ARG A 475 -12.61 -2.26 7.61
C ARG A 475 -11.68 -1.31 8.35
N GLN A 476 -10.98 -1.78 9.36
CA GLN A 476 -10.09 -0.93 10.15
C GLN A 476 -8.88 -0.44 9.36
N ALA A 477 -8.30 -1.27 8.49
CA ALA A 477 -7.23 -0.82 7.61
C ALA A 477 -7.72 0.24 6.61
N ARG A 478 -8.96 0.14 6.15
CA ARG A 478 -9.61 1.19 5.36
C ARG A 478 -9.74 2.49 6.16
N ASP A 479 -10.19 2.40 7.41
CA ASP A 479 -10.36 3.57 8.29
C ASP A 479 -9.03 4.25 8.65
N GLN A 480 -7.97 3.48 8.94
CA GLN A 480 -6.63 4.02 9.25
C GLN A 480 -6.01 4.77 8.06
N HIS A 481 -6.23 4.29 6.84
CA HIS A 481 -5.77 4.98 5.64
C HIS A 481 -6.49 6.33 5.44
N LEU A 482 -7.76 6.40 5.82
CA LEU A 482 -8.57 7.64 5.78
C LEU A 482 -8.13 8.65 6.85
N GLU A 483 -7.68 8.18 8.02
CA GLU A 483 -7.15 9.05 9.09
C GLU A 483 -5.72 9.57 8.79
N GLY A 484 -4.85 8.77 8.17
CA GLY A 484 -3.50 9.17 7.77
C GLY A 484 -3.42 10.20 6.62
N HIS A 485 -4.50 10.37 5.86
CA HIS A 485 -4.63 11.36 4.77
C HIS A 485 -5.36 12.65 5.20
N GLN A 486 -5.51 12.92 6.51
CA GLN A 486 -6.21 14.12 6.97
C GLN A 486 -5.49 15.46 6.73
N ASP A 487 -4.25 15.48 6.21
CA ASP A 487 -3.63 16.69 5.65
C ASP A 487 -3.75 16.83 4.11
N SER A 488 -4.35 15.85 3.42
CA SER A 488 -4.85 16.06 2.06
C SER A 488 -5.84 14.97 1.65
N ILE A 489 -7.10 15.40 1.45
CA ILE A 489 -8.20 14.69 0.78
C ILE A 489 -8.91 13.66 1.67
N THR A 490 -10.03 14.10 2.25
CA THR A 490 -11.01 13.26 2.95
C THR A 490 -11.94 12.56 1.97
N ASP A 491 -11.66 11.30 1.65
CA ASP A 491 -12.59 10.39 0.98
C ASP A 491 -13.56 9.79 1.99
N LEU A 492 -14.66 10.51 2.22
CA LEU A 492 -15.87 9.89 2.74
C LEU A 492 -16.58 9.25 1.55
N GLU A 493 -16.40 7.93 1.40
CA GLU A 493 -17.27 7.10 0.57
C GLU A 493 -18.71 7.22 1.08
N GLN A 494 -19.50 8.07 0.43
CA GLN A 494 -20.91 7.78 0.26
C GLN A 494 -21.03 6.58 -0.69
N PRO A 495 -22.04 5.69 -0.53
CA PRO A 495 -22.36 4.69 -1.53
C PRO A 495 -22.93 5.42 -2.76
N SER A 496 -22.05 6.01 -3.55
CA SER A 496 -22.36 6.40 -4.91
C SER A 496 -22.60 5.10 -5.65
N ARG A 497 -23.86 4.84 -6.01
CA ARG A 497 -24.28 3.81 -6.95
C ARG A 497 -23.55 4.08 -8.27
N ARG A 498 -22.34 3.54 -8.39
CA ARG A 498 -21.54 3.52 -9.61
C ARG A 498 -21.46 2.05 -10.03
N ALA A 499 -22.18 1.74 -11.09
CA ALA A 499 -21.99 0.56 -11.90
C ALA A 499 -20.55 0.52 -12.48
N PRO A 500 -20.08 -0.64 -12.96
CA PRO A 500 -18.66 -0.89 -13.17
C PRO A 500 -18.16 -0.10 -14.38
N ARG A 501 -17.49 1.04 -14.14
CA ARG A 501 -16.51 1.54 -15.10
C ARG A 501 -15.44 0.45 -15.20
N ARG A 502 -15.20 -0.08 -16.41
CA ARG A 502 -14.10 -1.01 -16.75
C ARG A 502 -12.89 -0.68 -15.86
N THR A 503 -12.74 -1.43 -14.79
CA THR A 503 -11.75 -1.15 -13.76
C THR A 503 -10.42 -1.52 -14.40
N GLN A 504 -9.56 -0.51 -14.59
CA GLN A 504 -8.14 -0.76 -14.48
C GLN A 504 -7.94 -1.57 -13.19
N ALA A 505 -7.25 -2.70 -13.29
CA ALA A 505 -7.03 -3.64 -12.19
C ALA A 505 -6.82 -2.85 -10.89
N VAL A 506 -7.77 -2.95 -9.96
CA VAL A 506 -7.67 -2.26 -8.67
C VAL A 506 -6.34 -2.72 -8.07
N PRO A 507 -5.38 -1.82 -7.83
CA PRO A 507 -4.10 -2.22 -7.30
C PRO A 507 -4.34 -2.92 -5.97
N ARG A 508 -3.91 -4.19 -5.88
CA ARG A 508 -4.07 -5.01 -4.67
C ARG A 508 -3.58 -4.21 -3.47
N ARG A 509 -4.44 -4.00 -2.47
CA ARG A 509 -4.04 -3.25 -1.29
C ARG A 509 -2.97 -4.04 -0.57
N THR A 510 -1.81 -3.44 -0.52
CA THR A 510 -0.68 -3.94 0.24
C THR A 510 -0.43 -2.95 1.36
N ASP A 511 0.07 -3.43 2.49
CA ASP A 511 0.61 -2.54 3.52
C ASP A 511 1.75 -1.69 2.92
N ALA A 512 2.25 -0.71 3.68
CA ALA A 512 3.36 0.16 3.26
C ALA A 512 4.64 -0.61 2.83
N PHE A 513 4.69 -1.94 3.05
CA PHE A 513 5.78 -2.84 2.72
C PHE A 513 5.42 -3.87 1.62
N GLY A 514 4.28 -3.73 0.93
CA GLY A 514 3.91 -4.65 -0.15
C GLY A 514 3.27 -5.98 0.32
N LYS A 515 2.93 -6.13 1.60
CA LYS A 515 2.33 -7.35 2.17
C LYS A 515 0.81 -7.31 2.10
N ARG A 516 0.21 -8.47 1.90
CA ARG A 516 -1.25 -8.64 1.90
C ARG A 516 -1.81 -8.44 3.29
N LEU A 517 -2.96 -7.78 3.37
CA LEU A 517 -3.62 -7.49 4.63
C LEU A 517 -4.22 -8.74 5.29
N ILE A 518 -4.81 -9.63 4.48
CA ILE A 518 -5.31 -10.94 4.91
C ILE A 518 -4.47 -12.04 4.24
N PRO A 519 -3.97 -13.04 4.98
CA PRO A 519 -3.35 -14.23 4.39
C PRO A 519 -4.33 -15.03 3.54
N ARG A 520 -3.90 -15.53 2.38
CA ARG A 520 -4.72 -16.48 1.61
C ARG A 520 -4.93 -17.75 2.42
N ARG A 521 -6.18 -18.20 2.47
CA ARG A 521 -6.56 -19.46 3.11
C ARG A 521 -7.52 -20.25 2.25
N TYR A 522 -7.49 -21.56 2.45
CA TYR A 522 -8.56 -22.43 1.98
C TYR A 522 -9.83 -22.14 2.78
N ARG A 523 -10.94 -21.93 2.09
CA ARG A 523 -12.26 -21.73 2.67
C ARG A 523 -13.13 -22.95 2.34
N PRO A 524 -13.42 -23.82 3.32
CA PRO A 524 -14.20 -25.02 3.07
C PRO A 524 -15.66 -24.65 2.75
N LYS A 525 -16.23 -25.26 1.71
CA LYS A 525 -17.66 -25.13 1.41
C LYS A 525 -18.47 -25.92 2.43
N ARG A 526 -19.03 -25.25 3.45
CA ARG A 526 -19.77 -25.88 4.56
C ARG A 526 -21.19 -26.26 4.17
N LEU A 527 -21.81 -25.53 3.25
CA LEU A 527 -23.21 -25.70 2.85
C LEU A 527 -23.36 -26.66 1.66
N ALA A 528 -22.25 -27.03 1.02
CA ALA A 528 -22.21 -28.11 0.05
C ALA A 528 -22.55 -29.48 0.69
N GLY A 529 -23.21 -30.34 -0.10
CA GLY A 529 -23.55 -31.71 0.30
C GLY A 529 -22.33 -32.51 0.80
N ALA A 530 -22.55 -33.43 1.74
CA ALA A 530 -21.48 -34.18 2.40
C ALA A 530 -20.54 -34.92 1.43
N ASP A 531 -21.08 -35.42 0.31
CA ASP A 531 -20.28 -36.09 -0.72
C ASP A 531 -19.38 -35.12 -1.51
N LYS A 532 -19.90 -33.94 -1.86
CA LYS A 532 -19.13 -32.89 -2.55
C LYS A 532 -18.01 -32.36 -1.65
N ARG A 533 -18.29 -32.17 -0.35
CA ARG A 533 -17.27 -31.81 0.65
C ARG A 533 -16.15 -32.85 0.72
N ARG A 534 -16.50 -34.13 0.80
CA ARG A 534 -15.50 -35.21 0.85
C ARG A 534 -14.66 -35.26 -0.42
N GLN A 535 -15.26 -35.07 -1.59
CA GLN A 535 -14.54 -35.02 -2.87
C GLN A 535 -13.57 -33.84 -2.95
N GLU A 536 -14.00 -32.64 -2.53
CA GLU A 536 -13.13 -31.45 -2.51
C GLU A 536 -11.98 -31.61 -1.51
N GLU A 537 -12.25 -32.16 -0.32
CA GLU A 537 -11.20 -32.48 0.66
C GLU A 537 -10.19 -33.51 0.14
N GLN A 538 -10.65 -34.55 -0.57
CA GLN A 538 -9.77 -35.56 -1.19
C GLN A 538 -8.95 -34.96 -2.34
N ALA A 539 -9.56 -34.17 -3.21
CA ALA A 539 -8.85 -33.49 -4.31
C ALA A 539 -7.77 -32.54 -3.75
N ARG A 540 -8.08 -31.82 -2.67
CA ARG A 540 -7.11 -30.97 -1.97
C ARG A 540 -5.97 -31.80 -1.37
N ALA A 541 -6.27 -32.91 -0.71
CA ALA A 541 -5.25 -33.79 -0.14
C ALA A 541 -4.27 -34.30 -1.21
N MET A 542 -4.79 -34.71 -2.38
CA MET A 542 -3.96 -35.14 -3.51
C MET A 542 -3.08 -34.00 -4.03
N LYS A 543 -3.65 -32.80 -4.22
CA LYS A 543 -2.91 -31.62 -4.67
C LYS A 543 -1.78 -31.24 -3.72
N LEU A 544 -2.03 -31.26 -2.42
CA LEU A 544 -1.03 -30.95 -1.40
C LEU A 544 0.12 -31.97 -1.40
N THR A 545 -0.21 -33.25 -1.59
CA THR A 545 0.76 -34.33 -1.68
C THR A 545 1.65 -34.16 -2.92
N GLU A 546 1.07 -33.87 -4.08
CA GLU A 546 1.79 -33.59 -5.32
C GLU A 546 2.70 -32.37 -5.19
N GLN A 547 2.22 -31.27 -4.59
CA GLN A 547 3.03 -30.09 -4.33
C GLN A 547 4.20 -30.38 -3.40
N TYR A 548 3.99 -31.21 -2.37
CA TYR A 548 5.06 -31.62 -1.47
C TYR A 548 6.12 -32.48 -2.17
N GLU A 549 5.72 -33.41 -3.05
CA GLU A 549 6.64 -34.17 -3.89
C GLU A 549 7.51 -33.26 -4.77
N ILE A 550 6.91 -32.23 -5.39
CA ILE A 550 7.64 -31.22 -6.17
C ILE A 550 8.69 -30.51 -5.29
N VAL A 551 8.30 -30.11 -4.07
CA VAL A 551 9.22 -29.43 -3.14
C VAL A 551 10.38 -30.34 -2.74
N GLN A 552 10.14 -31.63 -2.52
CA GLN A 552 11.19 -32.61 -2.23
C GLN A 552 12.14 -32.79 -3.42
N ASP A 553 11.61 -32.91 -4.63
CA ASP A 553 12.41 -33.04 -5.85
C ASP A 553 13.28 -31.82 -6.13
N LEU A 554 12.72 -30.62 -5.95
CA LEU A 554 13.46 -29.36 -6.05
C LEU A 554 14.58 -29.30 -5.00
N ARG A 555 14.30 -29.69 -3.75
CA ARG A 555 15.31 -29.73 -2.68
C ARG A 555 16.45 -30.68 -3.03
N LYS A 556 16.16 -31.84 -3.63
CA LYS A 556 17.18 -32.79 -4.07
C LYS A 556 18.07 -32.19 -5.17
N LYS A 557 17.49 -31.55 -6.19
CA LYS A 557 18.25 -30.88 -7.27
C LYS A 557 19.10 -29.72 -6.77
N ILE A 558 18.61 -28.95 -5.79
CA ILE A 558 19.39 -27.88 -5.16
C ILE A 558 20.60 -28.45 -4.43
N LYS A 559 20.46 -29.59 -3.72
CA LYS A 559 21.58 -30.29 -3.08
C LYS A 559 22.59 -30.84 -4.09
N GLU A 560 22.16 -31.17 -5.30
CA GLU A 560 23.03 -31.59 -6.42
C GLU A 560 23.76 -30.40 -7.10
N GLY A 561 23.56 -29.17 -6.63
CA GLY A 561 24.29 -27.96 -7.06
C GLY A 561 23.48 -27.00 -7.95
N GLN A 562 22.20 -27.27 -8.22
CA GLN A 562 21.34 -26.42 -9.06
C GLN A 562 20.71 -25.26 -8.26
N HIS A 563 21.53 -24.28 -7.86
CA HIS A 563 21.08 -23.14 -7.04
C HIS A 563 20.09 -22.19 -7.74
N ASN A 564 19.99 -22.25 -9.07
CA ASN A 564 19.02 -21.47 -9.86
C ASN A 564 17.56 -21.85 -9.55
N LEU A 565 17.31 -23.02 -8.94
CA LEU A 565 15.97 -23.49 -8.57
C LEU A 565 15.49 -23.00 -7.21
N ILE A 566 16.34 -22.31 -6.43
CA ILE A 566 16.00 -21.80 -5.10
C ILE A 566 14.74 -20.92 -5.12
N PRO A 567 14.57 -19.94 -6.04
CA PRO A 567 13.36 -19.11 -6.07
C PRO A 567 12.08 -19.91 -6.29
N THR A 568 12.12 -20.92 -7.18
CA THR A 568 10.98 -21.81 -7.45
C THR A 568 10.66 -22.66 -6.23
N TRP A 569 11.68 -23.22 -5.58
CA TRP A 569 11.51 -23.97 -4.33
C TRP A 569 10.94 -23.11 -3.21
N MET A 570 11.39 -21.86 -3.08
CA MET A 570 10.85 -20.89 -2.11
C MET A 570 9.37 -20.59 -2.36
N ALA A 571 8.98 -20.41 -3.63
CA ALA A 571 7.58 -20.17 -3.99
C ALA A 571 6.68 -21.36 -3.67
N SER A 572 7.08 -22.59 -4.05
CA SER A 572 6.32 -23.80 -3.75
C SER A 572 6.27 -24.12 -2.25
N SER A 573 7.37 -23.90 -1.52
CA SER A 573 7.41 -24.06 -0.06
C SER A 573 6.50 -23.06 0.66
N LYS A 574 6.46 -21.81 0.17
CA LYS A 574 5.58 -20.77 0.69
C LYS A 574 4.11 -21.20 0.62
N GLU A 575 3.66 -21.72 -0.52
CA GLU A 575 2.26 -22.14 -0.71
C GLU A 575 1.87 -23.19 0.33
N LEU A 576 2.70 -24.22 0.53
CA LEU A 576 2.46 -25.28 1.52
C LEU A 576 2.47 -24.74 2.96
N VAL A 577 3.44 -23.89 3.31
CA VAL A 577 3.56 -23.31 4.66
C VAL A 577 2.38 -22.38 4.96
N ASP A 578 2.00 -21.50 4.04
CA ASP A 578 0.86 -20.60 4.21
C ASP A 578 -0.45 -21.39 4.29
N GLU A 579 -0.60 -22.46 3.52
CA GLU A 579 -1.74 -23.37 3.60
C GLU A 579 -1.84 -24.05 4.96
N PHE A 580 -0.73 -24.54 5.52
CA PHE A 580 -0.71 -25.11 6.87
C PHE A 580 -1.07 -24.07 7.95
N ARG A 581 -0.48 -22.87 7.86
CA ARG A 581 -0.76 -21.74 8.78
C ARG A 581 -2.22 -21.32 8.75
N SER A 582 -2.88 -21.52 7.61
CA SER A 582 -4.28 -21.18 7.43
C SER A 582 -5.26 -22.12 8.13
N ILE A 583 -4.80 -23.26 8.68
CA ILE A 583 -5.67 -24.26 9.29
C ILE A 583 -5.87 -23.97 10.78
N LYS A 584 -7.07 -23.51 11.15
CA LYS A 584 -7.45 -23.21 12.54
C LYS A 584 -7.18 -24.37 13.51
N LYS A 585 -7.35 -25.63 13.10
CA LYS A 585 -7.17 -26.82 13.97
C LYS A 585 -5.77 -26.91 14.59
N PHE A 586 -4.77 -26.31 13.95
CA PHE A 586 -3.38 -26.36 14.42
C PHE A 586 -3.00 -25.20 15.34
N TYR A 587 -3.94 -24.31 15.69
CA TYR A 587 -3.67 -23.13 16.49
C TYR A 587 -4.77 -22.92 17.53
N THR A 588 -4.42 -22.31 18.66
CA THR A 588 -5.44 -21.80 19.59
C THR A 588 -6.12 -20.58 18.97
N TRP A 589 -7.37 -20.30 19.34
CA TRP A 589 -8.12 -19.16 18.80
C TRP A 589 -7.36 -17.84 18.93
N ASP A 590 -6.76 -17.56 20.09
CA ASP A 590 -6.00 -16.33 20.33
C ASP A 590 -4.81 -16.17 19.37
N LYS A 591 -4.13 -17.28 19.05
CA LYS A 591 -2.96 -17.30 18.16
C LYS A 591 -3.37 -17.25 16.70
N TYR A 592 -4.45 -17.96 16.34
CA TYR A 592 -4.98 -17.98 14.97
C TYR A 592 -5.56 -16.62 14.55
N LEU A 593 -6.33 -15.98 15.44
CA LEU A 593 -6.86 -14.63 15.18
C LEU A 593 -5.74 -13.59 15.09
N HIS A 594 -4.65 -13.77 15.84
CA HIS A 594 -3.47 -12.91 15.71
C HIS A 594 -2.76 -13.07 14.36
N PHE A 595 -2.76 -14.28 13.79
CA PHE A 595 -2.25 -14.52 12.45
C PHE A 595 -3.12 -13.88 11.36
N LEU A 596 -4.44 -13.83 11.56
CA LEU A 596 -5.38 -13.22 10.62
C LEU A 596 -5.38 -11.68 10.67
N GLY A 597 -4.98 -11.09 11.80
CA GLY A 597 -4.84 -9.64 11.95
C GLY A 597 -4.15 -9.23 13.26
N PRO A 598 -3.51 -8.05 13.32
CA PRO A 598 -2.75 -7.65 14.51
C PRO A 598 -3.66 -7.49 15.75
N LYS A 599 -3.20 -7.94 16.92
CA LYS A 599 -3.99 -7.91 18.18
C LYS A 599 -4.54 -6.53 18.55
N ASN A 600 -3.81 -5.46 18.23
CA ASN A 600 -4.27 -4.08 18.50
C ASN A 600 -5.58 -3.76 17.79
N HIS A 601 -5.87 -4.41 16.67
CA HIS A 601 -7.06 -4.19 15.84
C HIS A 601 -8.30 -4.90 16.38
N LEU A 602 -8.13 -6.05 17.05
CA LEU A 602 -9.25 -6.84 17.59
C LEU A 602 -9.60 -6.50 19.05
N GLN A 603 -8.69 -5.88 19.81
CA GLN A 603 -8.86 -5.61 21.25
C GLN A 603 -8.99 -4.11 21.62
N GLN A 604 -8.58 -3.16 20.77
CA GLN A 604 -8.81 -1.74 21.03
C GLN A 604 -10.22 -1.31 20.58
N HIS A 605 -11.24 -1.75 21.30
CA HIS A 605 -12.49 -1.00 21.34
C HIS A 605 -12.42 0.00 22.49
N GLU A 606 -12.08 1.26 22.15
CA GLU A 606 -12.46 2.40 22.96
C GLU A 606 -13.99 2.41 23.09
N ALA A 607 -14.49 2.57 24.32
CA ALA A 607 -15.91 2.47 24.68
C ALA A 607 -16.85 3.52 24.02
N ASN A 608 -16.40 4.26 23.01
CA ASN A 608 -17.06 5.44 22.44
C ASN A 608 -17.38 5.39 20.93
N LYS A 609 -17.08 4.32 20.18
CA LYS A 609 -17.55 4.18 18.78
C LYS A 609 -18.87 3.38 18.68
N PRO A 610 -19.80 3.75 17.78
CA PRO A 610 -21.06 3.02 17.60
C PRO A 610 -20.79 1.56 17.21
N GLN A 611 -21.43 0.63 17.91
CA GLN A 611 -21.27 -0.80 17.67
C GLN A 611 -21.96 -1.20 16.37
N ASN A 612 -21.17 -1.50 15.34
CA ASN A 612 -21.66 -2.05 14.08
C ASN A 612 -22.16 -3.50 14.27
N GLU A 613 -23.15 -3.93 13.47
CA GLU A 613 -23.71 -5.29 13.51
C GLU A 613 -22.62 -6.37 13.38
N LEU A 614 -21.59 -6.14 12.56
CA LEU A 614 -20.44 -7.02 12.40
C LEU A 614 -19.63 -7.20 13.70
N SER A 615 -19.45 -6.12 14.47
CA SER A 615 -18.73 -6.16 15.75
C SER A 615 -19.53 -6.93 16.80
N GLN A 616 -20.86 -6.75 16.81
CA GLN A 616 -21.75 -7.51 17.69
C GLN A 616 -21.76 -9.00 17.31
N MET A 617 -21.80 -9.32 16.02
CA MET A 617 -21.70 -10.68 15.51
C MET A 617 -20.39 -11.34 15.97
N TYR A 618 -19.25 -10.66 15.76
CA TYR A 618 -17.94 -11.13 16.19
C TYR A 618 -17.90 -11.39 17.71
N GLU A 619 -18.40 -10.46 18.53
CA GLU A 619 -18.45 -10.64 19.99
C GLU A 619 -19.32 -11.83 20.41
N ARG A 620 -20.50 -12.00 19.80
CA ARG A 620 -21.39 -13.12 20.11
C ARG A 620 -20.72 -14.46 19.78
N LEU A 621 -20.19 -14.58 18.57
CA LEU A 621 -19.50 -15.78 18.11
C LEU A 621 -18.24 -16.07 18.95
N ALA A 622 -17.45 -15.04 19.26
CA ALA A 622 -16.27 -15.15 20.10
C ALA A 622 -16.63 -15.60 21.53
N ARG A 623 -17.73 -15.13 22.11
CA ARG A 623 -18.20 -15.58 23.44
C ARG A 623 -18.69 -17.03 23.43
N THR A 624 -19.35 -17.47 22.36
CA THR A 624 -19.82 -18.86 22.23
C THR A 624 -18.65 -19.83 22.03
N LEU A 625 -17.63 -19.42 21.26
CA LEU A 625 -16.47 -20.25 20.91
C LEU A 625 -15.28 -20.10 21.87
N ALA A 626 -15.24 -19.06 22.71
CA ALA A 626 -14.21 -18.89 23.72
C ALA A 626 -14.29 -20.05 24.73
N PRO A 627 -13.15 -20.68 25.08
CA PRO A 627 -13.15 -21.70 26.11
C PRO A 627 -13.68 -21.09 27.41
N GLN A 628 -14.74 -21.66 27.99
CA GLN A 628 -15.13 -21.29 29.34
C GLN A 628 -13.93 -21.52 30.27
N PRO A 629 -13.54 -20.54 31.11
CA PRO A 629 -12.46 -20.72 32.06
C PRO A 629 -12.88 -21.79 33.07
N GLY A 630 -12.50 -23.05 32.79
CA GLY A 630 -12.96 -24.23 33.52
C GLY A 630 -13.13 -25.51 32.69
N SER A 631 -13.07 -25.47 31.34
CA SER A 631 -13.09 -26.70 30.51
C SER A 631 -11.70 -27.21 30.14
N GLU A 632 -10.74 -27.17 31.07
CA GLU A 632 -9.56 -28.03 30.96
C GLU A 632 -9.99 -29.45 31.32
N GLY A 633 -9.94 -30.36 30.34
CA GLY A 633 -10.09 -31.80 30.59
C GLY A 633 -11.37 -32.45 30.07
N ARG A 634 -11.58 -32.39 28.75
CA ARG A 634 -12.00 -33.60 28.03
C ARG A 634 -11.03 -33.81 26.87
N ASP A 635 -9.86 -34.32 27.24
CA ASP A 635 -9.00 -35.05 26.33
C ASP A 635 -9.77 -36.34 25.99
N ASP A 636 -10.67 -36.27 25.00
CA ASP A 636 -11.12 -37.49 24.33
C ASP A 636 -9.85 -38.08 23.73
N GLY A 637 -9.38 -39.19 24.31
CA GLY A 637 -8.17 -39.92 23.96
C GLY A 637 -8.19 -40.51 22.54
N ILE A 638 -8.39 -39.65 21.56
CA ILE A 638 -8.18 -39.89 20.14
C ILE A 638 -6.71 -39.57 19.91
N SER A 639 -5.91 -40.61 19.68
CA SER A 639 -4.53 -40.49 19.23
C SER A 639 -4.43 -39.39 18.18
N LYS A 640 -3.68 -38.33 18.48
CA LYS A 640 -3.41 -37.27 17.49
C LYS A 640 -2.85 -37.96 16.24
N PRO A 641 -3.40 -37.71 15.04
CA PRO A 641 -2.88 -38.34 13.84
C PRO A 641 -1.42 -37.92 13.65
N ASP A 642 -0.49 -38.86 13.42
CA ASP A 642 0.94 -38.55 13.26
C ASP A 642 1.27 -37.80 11.94
N ALA A 643 0.27 -37.59 11.09
CA ALA A 643 0.39 -36.96 9.79
C ALA A 643 -0.85 -36.12 9.44
N HIS A 644 -0.63 -35.06 8.66
CA HIS A 644 -1.68 -34.28 8.02
C HIS A 644 -1.61 -34.45 6.50
N GLN A 645 -2.72 -34.89 5.89
CA GLN A 645 -2.85 -35.09 4.43
C GLN A 645 -1.74 -35.96 3.83
N GLY A 646 -1.33 -37.02 4.55
CA GLY A 646 -0.29 -37.96 4.08
C GLY A 646 1.16 -37.54 4.39
N ILE A 647 1.38 -36.34 4.95
CA ILE A 647 2.72 -35.83 5.31
C ILE A 647 2.88 -35.84 6.83
N SER A 648 3.97 -36.43 7.34
CA SER A 648 4.25 -36.47 8.78
C SER A 648 4.50 -35.08 9.35
N PHE A 649 4.20 -34.87 10.64
CA PHE A 649 4.46 -33.57 11.26
C PHE A 649 5.96 -33.22 11.32
N ASN A 650 6.85 -34.21 11.37
CA ASN A 650 8.30 -33.98 11.28
C ASN A 650 8.68 -33.35 9.93
N ASN A 651 8.12 -33.87 8.84
CA ASN A 651 8.35 -33.36 7.49
C ASN A 651 7.77 -31.96 7.30
N TRP A 652 6.60 -31.68 7.90
CA TRP A 652 6.05 -30.32 7.94
C TRP A 652 6.97 -29.37 8.69
N LEU A 653 7.49 -29.78 9.85
CA LEU A 653 8.40 -28.95 10.62
C LEU A 653 9.67 -28.65 9.80
N ASP A 654 10.30 -29.66 9.20
CA ASP A 654 11.47 -29.48 8.33
C ASP A 654 11.20 -28.46 7.21
N LEU A 655 10.02 -28.54 6.58
CA LEU A 655 9.62 -27.58 5.55
C LEU A 655 9.50 -26.14 6.10
N PHE A 656 8.88 -25.96 7.27
CA PHE A 656 8.78 -24.65 7.94
C PHE A 656 10.16 -24.06 8.24
N LEU A 657 11.05 -24.87 8.81
CA LEU A 657 12.38 -24.41 9.24
C LEU A 657 13.29 -24.12 8.03
N ASP A 658 13.30 -24.99 7.02
CA ASP A 658 14.06 -24.76 5.79
C ASP A 658 13.58 -23.49 5.08
N TYR A 659 12.26 -23.28 4.98
CA TYR A 659 11.68 -22.10 4.35
C TYR A 659 12.03 -20.82 5.12
N ALA A 660 11.96 -20.84 6.46
CA ALA A 660 12.36 -19.70 7.30
C ALA A 660 13.85 -19.34 7.12
N ILE A 661 14.73 -20.34 7.08
CA ILE A 661 16.17 -20.12 6.82
C ILE A 661 16.38 -19.55 5.41
N GLY A 662 15.68 -20.07 4.40
CA GLY A 662 15.71 -19.53 3.04
C GLY A 662 15.30 -18.06 2.96
N LEU A 663 14.27 -17.66 3.72
CA LEU A 663 13.86 -16.25 3.83
C LEU A 663 14.93 -15.39 4.51
N ALA A 664 15.56 -15.90 5.57
CA ALA A 664 16.63 -15.20 6.28
C ALA A 664 17.87 -14.98 5.40
N ILE A 665 18.26 -15.99 4.60
CA ILE A 665 19.35 -15.88 3.62
C ILE A 665 19.02 -14.82 2.54
N ALA A 666 17.75 -14.70 2.16
CA ALA A 666 17.28 -13.64 1.26
C ALA A 666 17.10 -12.27 1.96
N HIS A 667 17.58 -12.11 3.19
CA HIS A 667 17.46 -10.89 4.02
C HIS A 667 16.02 -10.45 4.32
N ARG A 668 15.05 -11.36 4.27
CA ARG A 668 13.63 -11.11 4.62
C ARG A 668 13.37 -11.48 6.08
N ARG A 669 13.93 -10.68 7.01
CA ARG A 669 13.94 -10.95 8.45
C ARG A 669 12.54 -11.19 9.04
N ASP A 670 11.63 -10.25 8.84
CA ASP A 670 10.33 -10.27 9.53
C ASP A 670 9.50 -11.49 9.11
N GLU A 671 9.56 -11.87 7.83
CA GLU A 671 8.84 -13.04 7.33
C GLU A 671 9.44 -14.34 7.87
N ALA A 672 10.78 -14.46 7.92
CA ALA A 672 11.43 -15.62 8.52
C ALA A 672 10.99 -15.82 9.97
N TYR A 673 10.93 -14.73 10.75
CA TYR A 673 10.53 -14.81 12.16
C TYR A 673 9.06 -15.15 12.34
N GLN A 674 8.18 -14.64 11.47
CA GLN A 674 6.77 -15.01 11.48
C GLN A 674 6.57 -16.51 11.21
N VAL A 675 7.37 -17.11 10.33
CA VAL A 675 7.32 -18.56 10.07
C VAL A 675 7.79 -19.36 11.28
N CYS A 676 8.91 -18.99 11.91
CA CYS A 676 9.39 -19.64 13.14
C CYS A 676 8.39 -19.50 14.30
N GLU A 677 7.79 -18.32 14.46
CA GLU A 677 6.76 -18.08 15.45
C GLU A 677 5.51 -18.93 15.19
N ALA A 678 5.04 -18.98 13.94
CA ALA A 678 3.90 -19.82 13.56
C ALA A 678 4.18 -21.32 13.78
N ALA A 679 5.42 -21.79 13.63
CA ALA A 679 5.80 -23.15 13.99
C ALA A 679 5.72 -23.34 15.52
N ARG A 680 6.34 -22.45 16.32
CA ARG A 680 6.29 -22.51 17.80
C ARG A 680 4.85 -22.51 18.33
N ASP A 681 3.99 -21.73 17.69
CA ASP A 681 2.63 -21.51 18.14
C ASP A 681 1.65 -22.61 17.76
N SER A 682 2.07 -23.55 16.90
CA SER A 682 1.25 -24.66 16.44
C SER A 682 1.07 -25.74 17.52
N THR A 683 -0.16 -26.22 17.69
CA THR A 683 -0.49 -27.38 18.53
C THR A 683 -0.01 -28.71 17.94
N ALA A 684 0.44 -28.71 16.67
CA ALA A 684 1.05 -29.85 16.02
C ALA A 684 2.51 -30.10 16.47
N PHE A 685 3.25 -29.03 16.83
CA PHE A 685 4.68 -29.10 17.14
C PHE A 685 4.96 -28.96 18.64
N GLN A 686 4.31 -29.81 19.47
CA GLN A 686 4.39 -29.71 20.94
C GLN A 686 5.47 -30.59 21.58
N ALA A 687 6.10 -31.50 20.82
CA ALA A 687 7.17 -32.32 21.36
C ALA A 687 8.41 -31.46 21.72
N PRO A 688 9.15 -31.78 22.80
CA PRO A 688 10.35 -31.04 23.19
C PRO A 688 11.40 -30.95 22.08
N GLU A 689 11.55 -32.02 21.30
CA GLU A 689 12.46 -32.09 20.14
C GLU A 689 12.11 -31.05 19.07
N HIS A 690 10.82 -30.85 18.77
CA HIS A 690 10.37 -29.81 17.85
C HIS A 690 10.69 -28.42 18.38
N GLY A 691 10.43 -28.19 19.67
CA GLY A 691 10.76 -26.94 20.35
C GLY A 691 12.24 -26.60 20.19
N PHE A 692 13.14 -27.55 20.44
CA PHE A 692 14.57 -27.37 20.26
C PHE A 692 14.94 -27.02 18.81
N MET A 693 14.45 -27.78 17.83
CA MET A 693 14.73 -27.55 16.41
C MET A 693 14.24 -26.17 15.93
N ILE A 694 13.06 -25.73 16.37
CA ILE A 694 12.53 -24.40 16.05
C ILE A 694 13.46 -23.31 16.56
N HIS A 695 13.94 -23.39 17.81
CA HIS A 695 14.84 -22.39 18.38
C HIS A 695 16.21 -22.39 17.68
N VAL A 696 16.75 -23.55 17.31
CA VAL A 696 17.99 -23.63 16.52
C VAL A 696 17.82 -22.99 15.15
N ALA A 697 16.75 -23.27 14.42
CA ALA A 697 16.48 -22.61 13.15
C ALA A 697 16.27 -21.10 13.32
N TRP A 698 15.63 -20.66 14.41
CA TRP A 698 15.42 -19.25 14.70
C TRP A 698 16.74 -18.51 14.99
N SER A 699 17.69 -19.15 15.68
CA SER A 699 19.03 -18.57 15.89
C SER A 699 19.82 -18.49 14.59
N VAL A 700 19.72 -19.50 13.71
CA VAL A 700 20.31 -19.45 12.36
C VAL A 700 19.72 -18.29 11.55
N CYS A 701 18.39 -18.12 11.57
CA CYS A 701 17.74 -16.99 10.92
C CYS A 701 18.26 -15.65 11.46
N ALA A 702 18.41 -15.52 12.78
CA ALA A 702 18.93 -14.32 13.42
C ALA A 702 20.38 -14.00 13.04
N ILE A 703 21.24 -15.01 12.88
CA ILE A 703 22.62 -14.85 12.40
C ILE A 703 22.63 -14.28 10.97
N TYR A 704 21.87 -14.87 10.04
CA TYR A 704 21.82 -14.38 8.65
C TYR A 704 21.25 -12.97 8.52
N THR A 705 20.39 -12.55 9.46
CA THR A 705 19.80 -11.21 9.48
C THR A 705 20.57 -10.22 10.37
N SER A 706 21.70 -10.64 10.96
CA SER A 706 22.51 -9.81 11.89
C SER A 706 21.72 -9.24 13.09
N ASP A 707 20.82 -10.04 13.68
CA ASP A 707 19.98 -9.64 14.82
C ASP A 707 20.50 -10.24 16.16
N GLU A 708 21.38 -9.49 16.85
CA GLU A 708 22.00 -9.96 18.10
C GLU A 708 20.98 -10.10 19.24
N GLU A 709 19.97 -9.23 19.30
CA GLU A 709 18.92 -9.29 20.32
C GLU A 709 18.20 -10.64 20.26
N LYS A 710 17.81 -11.03 19.05
CA LYS A 710 17.10 -12.29 18.83
C LYS A 710 17.98 -13.50 19.11
N CYS A 711 19.26 -13.46 18.71
CA CYS A 711 20.25 -14.48 19.07
C CYS A 711 20.30 -14.72 20.59
N ILE A 712 20.36 -13.65 21.38
CA ILE A 712 20.43 -13.75 22.85
C ILE A 712 19.10 -14.17 23.46
N ALA A 713 17.97 -13.72 22.94
CA ALA A 713 16.65 -14.19 23.38
C ALA A 713 16.51 -15.71 23.18
N THR A 714 16.89 -16.21 22.01
CA THR A 714 16.85 -17.64 21.68
C THR A 714 17.86 -18.44 22.51
N ALA A 715 19.07 -17.93 22.71
CA ALA A 715 20.08 -18.57 23.57
C ALA A 715 19.58 -18.72 25.01
N ARG A 716 18.94 -17.69 25.59
CA ARG A 716 18.34 -17.78 26.93
C ARG A 716 17.28 -18.86 27.01
N GLN A 717 16.48 -19.02 25.96
CA GLN A 717 15.43 -20.02 25.91
C GLN A 717 15.99 -21.44 25.84
N LEU A 718 17.08 -21.67 25.10
CA LEU A 718 17.81 -22.95 25.10
C LEU A 718 18.44 -23.29 26.46
N MET A 719 18.67 -22.29 27.32
CA MET A 719 19.21 -22.50 28.68
C MET A 719 18.13 -22.83 29.73
N ARG A 720 16.84 -22.81 29.38
CA ARG A 720 15.75 -22.87 30.35
C ARG A 720 15.53 -24.28 30.94
N ASP A 721 15.74 -25.33 30.17
CA ASP A 721 15.36 -26.72 30.51
C ASP A 721 16.49 -27.51 31.21
N GLY A 722 17.38 -26.81 31.92
CA GLY A 722 18.56 -27.37 32.56
C GLY A 722 19.84 -26.78 31.97
N ALA A 723 20.64 -26.13 32.80
CA ALA A 723 21.78 -25.37 32.34
C ALA A 723 23.03 -26.27 32.25
N THR A 724 23.30 -26.79 31.05
CA THR A 724 24.54 -27.52 30.75
C THR A 724 25.63 -26.56 30.26
N SER A 725 26.90 -26.98 30.37
CA SER A 725 28.04 -26.22 29.86
C SER A 725 27.90 -25.84 28.38
N ASP A 726 27.27 -26.70 27.58
CA ASP A 726 27.08 -26.46 26.15
C ASP A 726 26.05 -25.36 25.86
N SER A 727 25.02 -25.21 26.70
CA SER A 727 24.06 -24.10 26.58
C SER A 727 24.73 -22.74 26.85
N TYR A 728 25.66 -22.66 27.80
CA TYR A 728 26.46 -21.45 28.05
C TYR A 728 27.43 -21.16 26.90
N ARG A 729 28.06 -22.20 26.33
CA ARG A 729 28.92 -22.08 25.14
C ARG A 729 28.13 -21.59 23.93
N MET A 730 26.91 -22.11 23.74
CA MET A 730 26.01 -21.67 22.67
C MET A 730 25.65 -20.20 22.83
N PHE A 731 25.37 -19.73 24.05
CA PHE A 731 25.14 -18.31 24.32
C PHE A 731 26.34 -17.44 23.91
N ALA A 732 27.56 -17.83 24.29
CA ALA A 732 28.77 -17.12 23.91
C ALA A 732 29.00 -17.15 22.39
N LEU A 733 28.80 -18.31 21.76
CA LEU A 733 28.98 -18.50 20.32
C LEU A 733 28.02 -17.63 19.51
N LEU A 734 26.72 -17.65 19.83
CA LEU A 734 25.70 -16.85 19.15
C LEU A 734 25.97 -15.34 19.27
N SER A 735 26.50 -14.91 20.41
CA SER A 735 26.89 -13.52 20.63
C SER A 735 28.14 -13.10 19.82
N ASN A 736 28.99 -14.05 19.43
CA ASN A 736 30.18 -13.78 18.62
C ASN A 736 29.89 -13.84 17.11
N LEU A 737 29.00 -14.74 16.68
CA LEU A 737 28.61 -14.90 15.27
C LEU A 737 27.81 -13.71 14.73
N CYS A 738 27.19 -12.93 15.61
CA CYS A 738 26.38 -11.76 15.25
C CYS A 738 26.92 -10.52 15.97
N GLN A 739 27.53 -9.59 15.22
CA GLN A 739 28.07 -8.35 15.79
C GLN A 739 27.14 -7.17 15.45
N SER A 740 26.52 -6.58 16.48
CA SER A 740 25.69 -5.36 16.37
C SER A 740 26.43 -4.14 16.94
N PRO A 741 26.12 -2.90 16.47
CA PRO A 741 26.64 -1.67 17.09
C PRO A 741 26.31 -1.57 18.59
N VAL A 742 25.16 -2.12 19.00
CA VAL A 742 24.76 -2.23 20.40
C VAL A 742 24.90 -3.68 20.82
N SER A 743 25.90 -3.97 21.67
CA SER A 743 26.15 -5.32 22.16
C SER A 743 25.10 -5.72 23.20
N TRP A 744 24.15 -6.54 22.77
CA TRP A 744 23.14 -7.14 23.64
C TRP A 744 23.74 -8.15 24.63
N TYR A 745 24.92 -8.70 24.32
CA TYR A 745 25.70 -9.55 25.22
C TYR A 745 25.97 -8.87 26.57
N THR A 746 26.24 -7.57 26.57
CA THR A 746 26.52 -6.77 27.77
C THR A 746 25.29 -6.10 28.39
N SER A 747 24.10 -6.38 27.85
CA SER A 747 22.87 -5.73 28.29
C SER A 747 22.49 -6.09 29.73
N GLY A 748 21.86 -5.14 30.44
CA GLY A 748 21.35 -5.37 31.79
C GLY A 748 20.44 -6.62 31.92
N PRO A 749 19.52 -6.90 30.97
CA PRO A 749 18.74 -8.13 30.96
C PRO A 749 19.58 -9.41 30.84
N ALA A 750 20.57 -9.44 29.95
CA ALA A 750 21.47 -10.59 29.78
C ALA A 750 22.30 -10.83 31.06
N GLN A 751 22.89 -9.76 31.60
CA GLN A 751 23.64 -9.80 32.87
C GLN A 751 22.79 -10.36 34.02
N LYS A 752 21.58 -9.81 34.23
CA LYS A 752 20.67 -10.29 35.28
C LYS A 752 20.22 -11.72 35.07
N TYR A 753 20.12 -12.19 33.83
CA TYR A 753 19.76 -13.56 33.51
C TYR A 753 20.88 -14.54 33.89
N ILE A 754 22.11 -14.30 33.42
CA ILE A 754 23.25 -15.17 33.74
C ILE A 754 23.56 -15.15 35.23
N LEU A 755 23.46 -14.00 35.90
CA LEU A 755 23.64 -13.93 37.36
C LEU A 755 22.61 -14.78 38.12
N ARG A 756 21.35 -14.85 37.63
CA ARG A 756 20.33 -15.73 38.23
C ARG A 756 20.69 -17.20 38.09
N GLN A 757 21.28 -17.60 36.95
CA GLN A 757 21.76 -18.97 36.75
C GLN A 757 22.91 -19.31 37.72
N ILE A 758 23.87 -18.40 37.91
CA ILE A 758 24.95 -18.59 38.90
C ILE A 758 24.38 -18.72 40.32
N LYS A 759 23.43 -17.85 40.71
CA LYS A 759 22.80 -17.93 42.03
C LYS A 759 22.04 -19.23 42.25
N ALA A 760 21.30 -19.69 41.24
CA ALA A 760 20.58 -20.96 41.30
C ALA A 760 21.55 -22.15 41.40
N MET A 761 22.67 -22.11 40.67
CA MET A 761 23.75 -23.09 40.77
C MET A 761 24.40 -23.10 42.17
N ASP A 762 24.67 -21.93 42.74
CA ASP A 762 25.26 -21.79 44.08
C ASP A 762 24.30 -22.31 45.17
N GLU A 763 23.00 -21.98 45.05
CA GLU A 763 21.96 -22.45 45.98
C GLU A 763 21.75 -23.97 45.89
N ALA A 764 21.83 -24.56 44.70
CA ALA A 764 21.79 -26.01 44.51
C ALA A 764 23.03 -26.71 45.11
N TYR A 765 24.19 -26.05 45.11
CA TYR A 765 25.42 -26.59 45.70
C TYR A 765 25.44 -26.51 47.23
N ASP A 766 24.97 -25.38 47.79
CA ASP A 766 24.91 -25.15 49.24
C ASP A 766 23.69 -25.84 49.91
N GLY A 767 22.71 -26.28 49.11
CA GLY A 767 21.49 -26.92 49.57
C GLY A 767 21.71 -28.26 50.26
N ASP A 768 21.12 -28.42 51.45
CA ASP A 768 21.09 -29.66 52.24
C ASP A 768 20.05 -30.63 51.63
N GLU A 769 20.23 -30.99 50.36
CA GLU A 769 19.38 -31.98 49.69
C GLU A 769 19.51 -33.34 50.38
N THR A 770 18.36 -33.98 50.63
CA THR A 770 18.34 -35.33 51.19
C THR A 770 19.05 -36.30 50.24
N ASN A 771 19.79 -37.30 50.77
CA ASN A 771 20.53 -38.28 49.95
C ASN A 771 19.69 -38.93 48.82
N SER A 772 18.35 -39.00 48.97
CA SER A 772 17.46 -39.55 47.94
C SER A 772 17.21 -38.63 46.74
N GLU A 773 17.36 -37.31 46.92
CA GLU A 773 17.24 -36.31 45.85
C GLU A 773 18.57 -36.16 45.09
N ARG A 774 19.70 -36.24 45.80
CA ARG A 774 21.05 -36.27 45.20
C ARG A 774 21.31 -37.50 44.32
N GLU A 775 20.78 -38.68 44.69
CA GLU A 775 20.87 -39.89 43.86
C GLU A 775 20.02 -39.82 42.57
N LYS A 776 18.97 -38.99 42.54
CA LYS A 776 18.09 -38.82 41.36
C LYS A 776 18.53 -37.70 40.42
N ASN A 777 19.05 -36.60 40.97
CA ASN A 777 19.38 -35.39 40.20
C ASN A 777 20.88 -35.30 39.83
N GLY A 778 21.73 -36.17 40.38
CA GLY A 778 23.18 -36.08 40.24
C GLY A 778 23.79 -35.09 41.24
N GLU A 779 25.11 -35.18 41.47
CA GLU A 779 25.80 -34.20 42.32
C GLU A 779 25.75 -32.80 41.68
N PRO A 780 25.43 -31.72 42.43
CA PRO A 780 25.47 -30.37 41.91
C PRO A 780 26.91 -29.99 41.56
N VAL A 781 27.19 -29.79 40.27
CA VAL A 781 28.53 -29.43 39.79
C VAL A 781 28.58 -27.93 39.48
N LEU A 782 29.54 -27.24 40.08
CA LEU A 782 29.87 -25.86 39.73
C LEU A 782 30.45 -25.80 38.31
N ASP A 783 29.92 -24.91 37.47
CA ASP A 783 30.32 -24.81 36.06
C ASP A 783 31.26 -23.61 35.81
N ALA A 784 32.48 -23.87 35.35
CA ALA A 784 33.45 -22.85 34.97
C ALA A 784 32.94 -21.97 33.80
N CYS A 785 32.17 -22.51 32.86
CA CYS A 785 31.70 -21.81 31.67
C CYS A 785 30.75 -20.65 32.02
N VAL A 786 29.81 -20.84 32.95
CA VAL A 786 28.86 -19.78 33.35
C VAL A 786 29.57 -18.66 34.13
N LEU A 787 30.56 -19.02 34.95
CA LEU A 787 31.39 -18.06 35.69
C LEU A 787 32.24 -17.24 34.72
N MET A 788 32.87 -17.90 33.74
CA MET A 788 33.61 -17.22 32.68
C MET A 788 32.72 -16.29 31.87
N LEU A 789 31.54 -16.78 31.45
CA LEU A 789 30.57 -15.99 30.70
C LEU A 789 30.17 -14.71 31.43
N TYR A 790 29.82 -14.82 32.71
CA TYR A 790 29.47 -13.65 33.52
C TYR A 790 30.67 -12.73 33.79
N GLY A 791 31.84 -13.31 34.02
CA GLY A 791 33.10 -12.57 34.15
C GLY A 791 33.41 -11.75 32.89
N HIS A 792 33.19 -12.30 31.69
CA HIS A 792 33.36 -11.59 30.42
C HIS A 792 32.34 -10.46 30.22
N ILE A 793 31.08 -10.63 30.63
CA ILE A 793 30.07 -9.55 30.65
C ILE A 793 30.52 -8.40 31.57
N LEU A 794 31.07 -8.70 32.74
CA LEU A 794 31.59 -7.69 33.66
C LEU A 794 32.88 -7.06 33.15
N PHE A 795 33.76 -7.83 32.51
CA PHE A 795 35.01 -7.34 31.93
C PHE A 795 34.76 -6.33 30.81
N THR A 796 33.84 -6.64 29.90
CA THR A 796 33.45 -5.76 28.77
C THR A 796 32.74 -4.48 29.25
N SER A 797 31.96 -4.54 30.33
CA SER A 797 31.41 -3.34 31.01
C SER A 797 32.45 -2.56 31.84
N THR A 798 33.73 -2.91 31.73
CA THR A 798 34.87 -2.33 32.47
C THR A 798 34.83 -2.54 33.98
N SER A 799 33.98 -3.43 34.48
CA SER A 799 33.83 -3.76 35.91
C SER A 799 34.88 -4.78 36.37
N TYR A 800 36.17 -4.45 36.16
CA TYR A 800 37.28 -5.40 36.28
C TYR A 800 37.42 -6.04 37.67
N THR A 801 37.17 -5.29 38.74
CA THR A 801 37.24 -5.82 40.12
C THR A 801 36.25 -6.94 40.36
N TYR A 802 35.02 -6.80 39.84
CA TYR A 802 34.00 -7.83 39.93
C TYR A 802 34.30 -9.00 38.98
N ALA A 803 34.74 -8.71 37.75
CA ALA A 803 35.13 -9.74 36.78
C ALA A 803 36.23 -10.67 37.32
N LEU A 804 37.26 -10.10 37.97
CA LEU A 804 38.34 -10.86 38.61
C LEU A 804 37.82 -11.88 39.62
N GLY A 805 36.80 -11.53 40.42
CA GLY A 805 36.19 -12.46 41.38
C GLY A 805 35.64 -13.73 40.71
N TYR A 806 34.92 -13.56 39.59
CA TYR A 806 34.36 -14.70 38.84
C TYR A 806 35.43 -15.50 38.10
N PHE A 807 36.43 -14.84 37.51
CA PHE A 807 37.53 -15.54 36.85
C PHE A 807 38.40 -16.33 37.83
N LEU A 808 38.66 -15.80 39.03
CA LEU A 808 39.38 -16.54 40.09
C LEU A 808 38.58 -17.76 40.57
N ARG A 809 37.25 -17.63 40.66
CA ARG A 809 36.38 -18.77 40.96
C ARG A 809 36.45 -19.82 39.86
N SER A 810 36.40 -19.39 38.59
CA SER A 810 36.60 -20.31 37.45
C SER A 810 37.98 -20.97 37.47
N LEU A 811 39.04 -20.26 37.87
CA LEU A 811 40.39 -20.81 37.98
C LEU A 811 40.48 -21.90 39.06
N SER A 812 39.72 -21.76 40.14
CA SER A 812 39.67 -22.79 41.19
C SER A 812 39.01 -24.09 40.72
N LEU A 813 38.12 -24.01 39.71
CA LEU A 813 37.45 -25.16 39.10
C LEU A 813 38.27 -25.77 37.96
N ASP A 814 38.90 -24.94 37.13
CA ASP A 814 39.67 -25.37 35.95
C ASP A 814 41.01 -24.60 35.85
N PRO A 815 42.03 -24.98 36.65
CA PRO A 815 43.30 -24.24 36.75
C PRO A 815 44.16 -24.33 35.49
N GLU A 816 43.99 -25.39 34.70
CA GLU A 816 44.79 -25.66 33.49
C GLU A 816 44.17 -25.04 32.24
N ASN A 817 43.03 -24.36 32.36
CA ASN A 817 42.37 -23.71 31.24
C ASN A 817 43.15 -22.46 30.76
N PRO A 818 43.65 -22.44 29.51
CA PRO A 818 44.37 -21.29 29.00
C PRO A 818 43.49 -20.03 28.94
N MET A 819 42.19 -20.16 28.60
CA MET A 819 41.28 -19.01 28.46
C MET A 819 40.97 -18.33 29.80
N VAL A 820 40.92 -19.08 30.90
CA VAL A 820 40.77 -18.51 32.25
C VAL A 820 41.99 -17.66 32.59
N ASN A 821 43.19 -18.19 32.34
CA ASN A 821 44.46 -17.50 32.59
C ASN A 821 44.62 -16.24 31.70
N LEU A 822 44.26 -16.33 30.41
CA LEU A 822 44.23 -15.18 29.50
C LEU A 822 43.28 -14.08 30.01
N SER A 823 42.06 -14.46 30.40
CA SER A 823 41.04 -13.52 30.88
C SER A 823 41.43 -12.85 32.20
N LEU A 824 42.00 -13.60 33.15
CA LEU A 824 42.57 -13.06 34.39
C LEU A 824 43.69 -12.06 34.10
N GLY A 825 44.63 -12.46 33.23
CA GLY A 825 45.74 -11.64 32.82
C GLY A 825 45.32 -10.28 32.28
N LEU A 826 44.40 -10.30 31.30
CA LEU A 826 43.84 -9.09 30.71
C LEU A 826 43.04 -8.25 31.72
N ALA A 827 42.23 -8.88 32.59
CA ALA A 827 41.48 -8.18 33.63
C ALA A 827 42.39 -7.40 34.59
N TYR A 828 43.49 -7.99 35.04
CA TYR A 828 44.48 -7.30 35.87
C TYR A 828 45.18 -6.15 35.15
N VAL A 829 45.58 -6.35 33.89
CA VAL A 829 46.27 -5.33 33.09
C VAL A 829 45.35 -4.13 32.85
N HIS A 830 44.14 -4.36 32.33
CA HIS A 830 43.15 -3.31 32.09
C HIS A 830 42.73 -2.61 33.39
N TYR A 831 42.67 -3.33 34.52
CA TYR A 831 42.44 -2.70 35.80
C TYR A 831 43.60 -1.79 36.21
N GLY A 832 44.86 -2.23 36.04
CA GLY A 832 46.05 -1.42 36.28
C GLY A 832 46.08 -0.12 35.45
N LEU A 833 45.58 -0.17 34.22
CA LEU A 833 45.48 0.96 33.29
C LEU A 833 44.37 1.97 33.64
N LYS A 834 43.40 1.62 34.49
CA LYS A 834 42.40 2.60 34.98
C LYS A 834 43.07 3.73 35.77
N ARG A 835 42.44 4.92 35.74
CA ARG A 835 42.90 6.11 36.49
C ARG A 835 42.88 5.90 38.01
N GLN A 836 41.93 5.13 38.51
CA GLN A 836 41.72 4.88 39.94
C GLN A 836 42.30 3.53 40.40
N SER A 837 43.33 3.00 39.74
CA SER A 837 43.94 1.74 40.16
C SER A 837 44.71 1.90 41.48
N THR A 838 44.57 0.93 42.38
CA THR A 838 45.17 0.99 43.73
C THR A 838 46.69 0.95 43.67
N ASN A 839 47.25 -0.10 43.05
CA ASN A 839 48.68 -0.24 42.80
C ASN A 839 48.89 -0.76 41.38
N ARG A 840 49.09 0.17 40.44
CA ARG A 840 49.26 -0.12 39.01
C ARG A 840 50.35 -1.14 38.76
N GLN A 841 51.53 -0.98 39.35
CA GLN A 841 52.68 -1.84 39.06
C GLN A 841 52.44 -3.28 39.53
N TYR A 842 51.84 -3.43 40.71
CA TYR A 842 51.48 -4.75 41.23
C TYR A 842 50.41 -5.44 40.37
N LEU A 843 49.38 -4.70 39.95
CA LEU A 843 48.33 -5.24 39.07
C LEU A 843 48.90 -5.69 37.71
N LEU A 844 49.81 -4.89 37.11
CA LEU A 844 50.47 -5.27 35.86
C LEU A 844 51.32 -6.53 36.03
N LEU A 845 52.06 -6.65 37.15
CA LEU A 845 52.85 -7.85 37.45
C LEU A 845 51.95 -9.09 37.61
N GLN A 846 50.84 -8.96 38.34
CA GLN A 846 49.86 -10.06 38.46
C GLN A 846 49.30 -10.47 37.10
N GLY A 847 48.97 -9.51 36.25
CA GLY A 847 48.47 -9.77 34.90
C GLY A 847 49.50 -10.51 34.03
N GLN A 848 50.76 -10.09 34.07
CA GLN A 848 51.85 -10.76 33.35
C GLN A 848 52.08 -12.21 33.82
N THR A 849 51.92 -12.50 35.11
CA THR A 849 52.04 -13.86 35.65
C THR A 849 51.00 -14.79 35.04
N TYR A 850 49.72 -14.38 35.01
CA TYR A 850 48.66 -15.19 34.40
C TYR A 850 48.81 -15.32 32.88
N LEU A 851 49.29 -14.28 32.19
CA LEU A 851 49.56 -14.36 30.75
C LEU A 851 50.74 -15.27 30.41
N SER A 852 51.78 -15.28 31.26
CA SER A 852 52.89 -16.23 31.13
C SER A 852 52.38 -17.66 31.31
N ARG A 853 51.48 -17.88 32.27
CA ARG A 853 50.83 -19.18 32.47
C ARG A 853 49.96 -19.60 31.28
N TYR A 854 49.22 -18.67 30.68
CA TYR A 854 48.49 -18.92 29.42
C TYR A 854 49.41 -19.39 28.30
N VAL A 855 50.59 -18.76 28.15
CA VAL A 855 51.58 -19.17 27.14
C VAL A 855 52.14 -20.56 27.43
N GLU A 856 52.46 -20.87 28.69
CA GLU A 856 52.95 -22.19 29.11
C GLU A 856 51.91 -23.30 28.80
N LEU A 857 50.65 -23.07 29.17
CA LEU A 857 49.56 -24.02 28.97
C LEU A 857 49.17 -24.15 27.48
N GLY A 858 49.39 -23.11 26.67
CA GLY A 858 49.13 -23.08 25.23
C GLY A 858 50.16 -23.82 24.35
N GLN A 859 51.16 -24.48 24.95
CA GLN A 859 52.17 -25.27 24.23
C GLN A 859 51.89 -26.78 24.31
N PRO A 860 50.98 -27.35 23.50
CA PRO A 860 50.91 -28.81 23.40
C PRO A 860 52.11 -29.35 22.60
N GLY A 861 52.44 -30.63 22.83
CA GLY A 861 53.51 -31.36 22.15
C GLY A 861 53.38 -31.36 20.61
N VAL A 862 54.46 -31.75 19.93
CA VAL A 862 54.68 -31.70 18.46
C VAL A 862 53.51 -32.30 17.66
N THR A 863 52.50 -31.48 17.38
CA THR A 863 51.32 -31.77 16.55
C THR A 863 50.98 -30.49 15.79
N GLU A 864 50.38 -30.60 14.59
CA GLU A 864 50.03 -29.44 13.75
C GLU A 864 49.14 -28.43 14.51
N ARG A 865 48.19 -28.90 15.33
CA ARG A 865 47.38 -28.04 16.22
C ARG A 865 48.23 -27.20 17.20
N GLY A 866 49.36 -27.72 17.66
CA GLY A 866 50.26 -27.01 18.58
C GLY A 866 51.10 -25.90 17.94
N THR A 867 51.17 -25.84 16.60
CA THR A 867 51.84 -24.72 15.91
C THR A 867 50.95 -23.47 15.86
N TRP A 868 49.64 -23.65 15.63
CA TRP A 868 48.66 -22.56 15.62
C TRP A 868 48.48 -21.92 17.00
N THR A 869 48.42 -22.71 18.07
CA THR A 869 48.27 -22.20 19.44
C THR A 869 49.50 -21.40 19.90
N LYS A 870 50.70 -21.78 19.45
CA LYS A 870 51.93 -21.01 19.71
C LYS A 870 51.92 -19.65 19.00
N ALA A 871 51.49 -19.60 17.75
CA ALA A 871 51.37 -18.34 17.01
C ALA A 871 50.38 -17.39 17.68
N GLU A 872 49.21 -17.90 18.09
CA GLU A 872 48.21 -17.14 18.85
C GLU A 872 48.79 -16.58 20.16
N ALA A 873 49.47 -17.43 20.93
CA ALA A 873 50.05 -17.04 22.21
C ALA A 873 51.09 -15.90 22.05
N TYR A 874 52.01 -16.01 21.08
CA TYR A 874 52.99 -14.96 20.81
C TYR A 874 52.34 -13.66 20.32
N TYR A 875 51.33 -13.75 19.45
CA TYR A 875 50.58 -12.58 19.00
C TYR A 875 49.91 -11.87 20.18
N ASN A 876 49.21 -12.61 21.05
CA ASN A 876 48.52 -12.04 22.22
C ASN A 876 49.51 -11.40 23.21
N ILE A 877 50.69 -11.99 23.42
CA ILE A 877 51.75 -11.37 24.23
C ILE A 877 52.30 -10.10 23.58
N GLY A 878 52.54 -10.11 22.26
CA GLY A 878 52.94 -8.90 21.54
C GLY A 878 51.90 -7.79 21.67
N ARG A 879 50.62 -8.14 21.54
CA ARG A 879 49.49 -7.20 21.68
C ARG A 879 49.38 -6.66 23.10
N LEU A 880 49.66 -7.47 24.12
CA LEU A 880 49.74 -7.03 25.51
C LEU A 880 50.78 -5.93 25.70
N TYR A 881 51.99 -6.09 25.16
CA TYR A 881 53.04 -5.07 25.30
C TYR A 881 52.72 -3.77 24.55
N GLN A 882 51.88 -3.84 23.52
CA GLN A 882 51.39 -2.67 22.80
C GLN A 882 50.27 -1.94 23.56
N LEU A 883 49.50 -2.67 24.37
CA LEU A 883 48.41 -2.18 25.21
C LEU A 883 48.95 -1.36 26.38
#